data_AF-A0AAD4M1W0-F1
#
_entry.id   AF-A0AAD4M1W0-F1
#
_cell.length_a   1.000
_cell.length_b   1.000
_cell.length_c   1.000
_cell.angle_alpha   90.00
_cell.angle_beta   90.00
_cell.angle_gamma   90.00
#
_symmetry.space_group_name_H-M   'P 1'
#
loop_
_entity.id
_entity.type
_entity.pdbx_description
1 polymer ?
#
loop_
_entity_poly.entity_id
_entity_poly.type
_entity_poly.pdbx_seq_one_letter_code
_entity_poly.pdbx_strand_id
1 'polypeptide(L)'
;MITLSSWHMKVLLLVLGLKWTSCFAKGVLVTIPLTAPRSAPTLSRSLVSFSLEQDRWVDWIGHGTRNPFFFNTLNNLKELTGEAPRIRVGANSEDHTNFDATVQFSESEFPVFTTTVPYPEATKNAIGNNYYHLASLLPPGTEVIFGVNFGQYNLTAAFLETTAIANAFASSTFKASGIKLEAIEIGNEADLYTNNGARNSSFNVQQYVSQWTMFAENVTATANHILGTKVPLQGAAFAGSSHTSTGFSLQGIFKNDILSSSAGSQIKLISQHHYSGSFCTGTIGILQNLMTKSSIRSNLAAFAPDITAVKQQGLTYVFGETNSYACHGSPGVSNTAGAALWGLDYALYASQLDITRLYFHHGIGYKYNFIQPATLTRSILDGSNLPQPLAPHIQPLYYAAIIAAEAIGSSGSTRAIELSVNNTQISGYAFFEGNTLMRAVFINLNAYTSGTRRSVHLTLNLAGSRKRPTFNIIKRLSIPTANATMGVTWGGQTYETQDGKVAGSPSTQMVPINTNGPSDNVFVHIDRDNVIALNSIGEGKEVIKPWNERLDEQEFIESDADDQLIIRIPFTGSVKLRCLLLKSGPGDQTPAQVALFTNADDLDFSDAVEKVPAQKFDVATGREVGEYALKPAKFPNVSSVTLFFPASQGAETTRIYYIGFLGQWSERKQEPVITVYESRANLADHEKIQGTEGNFSMPSQ
;
A
#
# COMPACT_ATOMS: atom_id res chain seq x y z
N MET A 1 14.17 45.75 54.09
CA MET A 1 12.87 46.38 54.42
C MET A 1 11.95 46.16 53.23
N ILE A 2 10.84 45.42 53.44
CA ILE A 2 9.74 45.12 52.48
C ILE A 2 10.23 44.23 51.31
N THR A 3 9.78 42.99 51.03
CA THR A 3 8.61 42.18 51.39
C THR A 3 8.92 40.69 51.11
N LEU A 4 8.59 39.79 52.04
CA LEU A 4 8.43 38.35 51.81
C LEU A 4 7.01 38.00 52.25
N SER A 5 6.17 37.58 51.29
CA SER A 5 4.78 37.22 51.52
C SER A 5 4.64 35.80 52.07
N SER A 6 3.66 35.66 52.95
CA SER A 6 3.31 34.53 53.81
C SER A 6 2.92 33.23 53.10
N TRP A 7 3.29 32.13 53.77
CA TRP A 7 2.65 30.83 53.73
C TRP A 7 1.14 30.90 54.04
N HIS A 8 0.33 29.99 53.49
CA HIS A 8 -0.59 29.11 54.26
C HIS A 8 -1.10 27.96 53.37
N MET A 9 -0.97 26.76 53.92
CA MET A 9 -1.36 25.45 53.40
C MET A 9 -2.89 25.31 53.33
N LYS A 10 -3.43 24.81 52.20
CA LYS A 10 -4.80 24.27 52.13
C LYS A 10 -4.82 22.93 51.38
N VAL A 11 -5.43 21.97 52.05
CA VAL A 11 -5.55 20.54 51.74
C VAL A 11 -6.31 20.33 50.43
N LEU A 12 -5.73 19.51 49.55
CA LEU A 12 -6.32 19.07 48.29
C LEU A 12 -7.21 17.85 48.57
N LEU A 13 -8.53 18.02 48.54
CA LEU A 13 -9.49 16.91 48.54
C LEU A 13 -9.80 16.54 47.08
N LEU A 14 -9.20 15.43 46.65
CA LEU A 14 -9.36 14.84 45.33
C LEU A 14 -10.69 14.08 45.28
N VAL A 15 -11.75 14.67 44.71
CA VAL A 15 -12.96 13.92 44.36
C VAL A 15 -12.76 13.32 42.98
N LEU A 16 -12.41 12.03 42.96
CA LEU A 16 -12.40 11.16 41.78
C LEU A 16 -13.83 11.00 41.24
N GLY A 17 -14.26 11.95 40.41
CA GLY A 17 -15.36 11.74 39.48
C GLY A 17 -14.85 10.97 38.27
N LEU A 18 -14.97 9.63 38.28
CA LEU A 18 -14.79 8.80 37.09
C LEU A 18 -15.81 9.20 36.03
N LYS A 19 -15.46 10.16 35.16
CA LYS A 19 -16.08 10.26 33.85
C LYS A 19 -15.59 9.08 33.03
N TRP A 20 -16.41 8.02 32.95
CA TRP A 20 -16.32 7.07 31.85
C TRP A 20 -16.64 7.81 30.56
N THR A 21 -15.64 8.47 29.99
CA THR A 21 -15.62 8.74 28.57
C THR A 21 -15.26 7.42 27.93
N SER A 22 -16.25 6.73 27.38
CA SER A 22 -16.01 5.68 26.39
C SER A 22 -15.27 6.34 25.23
N CYS A 23 -13.95 6.33 25.28
CA CYS A 23 -13.09 6.70 24.17
C CYS A 23 -13.29 5.63 23.10
N PHE A 24 -14.31 5.81 22.25
CA PHE A 24 -14.30 5.15 20.95
C PHE A 24 -13.04 5.68 20.26
N ALA A 25 -12.03 4.83 20.13
CA ALA A 25 -10.84 5.14 19.35
C ALA A 25 -11.32 5.57 17.95
N LYS A 26 -11.26 6.86 17.64
CA LYS A 26 -11.60 7.36 16.31
C LYS A 26 -10.65 6.69 15.33
N GLY A 27 -11.17 5.79 14.49
CA GLY A 27 -10.40 5.15 13.44
C GLY A 27 -9.76 6.18 12.52
N VAL A 28 -8.62 5.83 11.92
CA VAL A 28 -8.01 6.65 10.87
C VAL A 28 -8.93 6.59 9.65
N LEU A 29 -9.62 7.69 9.38
CA LEU A 29 -10.47 7.81 8.19
C LEU A 29 -9.59 7.79 6.93
N VAL A 30 -9.91 6.92 5.99
CA VAL A 30 -9.29 6.87 4.67
C VAL A 30 -10.36 6.90 3.60
N THR A 31 -10.29 7.90 2.73
CA THR A 31 -11.18 7.99 1.57
C THR A 31 -10.57 7.23 0.39
N ILE A 32 -11.32 6.30 -0.18
CA ILE A 32 -10.93 5.52 -1.35
C ILE A 32 -11.86 5.91 -2.52
N PRO A 33 -11.34 6.46 -3.62
CA PRO A 33 -12.18 6.79 -4.77
C PRO A 33 -12.62 5.50 -5.48
N LEU A 34 -13.88 5.46 -5.92
CA LEU A 34 -14.45 4.34 -6.69
C LEU A 34 -14.09 4.40 -8.19
N THR A 35 -13.59 5.54 -8.64
CA THR A 35 -13.13 5.80 -10.01
C THR A 35 -11.67 6.18 -10.01
N ALA A 36 -10.93 5.78 -11.03
CA ALA A 36 -9.52 6.10 -11.17
C ALA A 36 -9.34 7.62 -11.34
N PRO A 37 -8.57 8.30 -10.46
CA PRO A 37 -8.19 9.69 -10.68
C PRO A 37 -7.45 9.83 -12.02
N ARG A 38 -7.54 10.99 -12.70
CA ARG A 38 -6.79 11.23 -13.95
C ARG A 38 -5.27 11.13 -13.76
N SER A 39 -4.78 11.49 -12.57
CA SER A 39 -3.37 11.43 -12.20
C SER A 39 -2.86 10.01 -11.88
N ALA A 40 -3.72 8.99 -11.77
CA ALA A 40 -3.27 7.66 -11.41
C ALA A 40 -2.38 7.06 -12.53
N PRO A 41 -1.09 6.78 -12.28
CA PRO A 41 -0.22 6.15 -13.27
C PRO A 41 -0.69 4.73 -13.59
N THR A 42 -0.40 4.27 -14.80
CA THR A 42 -0.51 2.86 -15.18
C THR A 42 0.69 2.11 -14.61
N LEU A 43 0.45 0.97 -13.97
CA LEU A 43 1.49 0.16 -13.36
C LEU A 43 1.99 -0.88 -14.36
N SER A 44 3.30 -1.02 -14.43
CA SER A 44 3.94 -2.14 -15.10
C SER A 44 3.56 -3.45 -14.42
N ARG A 45 3.17 -4.47 -15.21
CA ARG A 45 2.94 -5.84 -14.70
C ARG A 45 4.20 -6.49 -14.14
N SER A 46 5.35 -5.99 -14.59
CA SER A 46 6.68 -6.37 -14.13
C SER A 46 7.31 -5.28 -13.25
N LEU A 47 6.51 -4.49 -12.50
CA LEU A 47 6.99 -3.40 -11.62
C LEU A 47 8.13 -3.87 -10.70
N VAL A 48 7.94 -5.04 -10.08
CA VAL A 48 8.99 -5.74 -9.33
C VAL A 48 9.67 -6.73 -10.27
N SER A 49 10.94 -6.46 -10.56
CA SER A 49 11.82 -7.27 -11.41
C SER A 49 13.15 -7.47 -10.70
N PHE A 50 14.10 -8.21 -11.30
CA PHE A 50 15.30 -8.65 -10.58
C PHE A 50 16.59 -8.27 -11.31
N SER A 51 17.52 -7.68 -10.56
CA SER A 51 18.92 -7.48 -10.98
C SER A 51 19.75 -8.59 -10.33
N LEU A 52 20.66 -9.19 -11.09
CA LEU A 52 21.55 -10.27 -10.67
C LEU A 52 22.99 -9.88 -11.00
N GLU A 53 23.93 -10.25 -10.14
CA GLU A 53 25.35 -10.32 -10.53
C GLU A 53 25.52 -11.22 -11.77
N GLN A 54 26.42 -10.82 -12.67
CA GLN A 54 26.83 -11.60 -13.84
C GLN A 54 27.68 -12.80 -13.45
N ASP A 55 28.42 -12.74 -12.34
CA ASP A 55 28.97 -13.94 -11.74
C ASP A 55 27.87 -14.88 -11.22
N ARG A 56 28.20 -16.17 -11.12
CA ARG A 56 27.28 -17.20 -10.62
C ARG A 56 25.91 -17.26 -11.33
N TRP A 57 25.75 -16.65 -12.50
CA TRP A 57 24.54 -16.77 -13.32
C TRP A 57 24.13 -18.24 -13.53
N VAL A 58 25.12 -19.13 -13.67
CA VAL A 58 24.92 -20.58 -13.78
C VAL A 58 24.24 -21.18 -12.54
N ASP A 59 24.52 -20.68 -11.34
CA ASP A 59 23.89 -21.13 -10.08
C ASP A 59 22.42 -20.71 -10.01
N TRP A 60 22.07 -19.57 -10.61
CA TRP A 60 20.69 -19.08 -10.72
C TRP A 60 19.87 -19.90 -11.70
N ILE A 61 20.37 -20.04 -12.92
CA ILE A 61 19.60 -20.55 -14.05
C ILE A 61 19.72 -22.07 -14.24
N GLY A 62 20.83 -22.65 -13.76
CA GLY A 62 21.20 -24.05 -13.85
C GLY A 62 22.26 -24.35 -14.92
N HIS A 63 23.00 -25.44 -14.72
CA HIS A 63 24.12 -25.87 -15.57
C HIS A 63 23.64 -26.64 -16.82
N GLY A 64 23.02 -25.93 -17.76
CA GLY A 64 22.44 -26.50 -18.99
C GLY A 64 21.09 -27.21 -18.79
N THR A 65 20.68 -27.45 -17.54
CA THR A 65 19.32 -27.87 -17.17
C THR A 65 18.71 -26.82 -16.26
N ARG A 66 17.44 -26.48 -16.49
CA ARG A 66 16.71 -25.45 -15.74
C ARG A 66 16.78 -25.69 -14.23
N ASN A 67 17.13 -24.66 -13.46
CA ASN A 67 16.92 -24.61 -12.02
C ASN A 67 15.41 -24.52 -11.72
N PRO A 68 14.77 -25.57 -11.18
CA PRO A 68 13.32 -25.59 -10.99
C PRO A 68 12.86 -24.59 -9.94
N PHE A 69 13.67 -24.35 -8.90
CA PHE A 69 13.33 -23.43 -7.81
C PHE A 69 13.26 -21.99 -8.31
N PHE A 70 14.31 -21.54 -9.01
CA PHE A 70 14.33 -20.20 -9.60
C PHE A 70 13.21 -20.04 -10.63
N PHE A 71 13.00 -21.04 -11.50
CA PHE A 71 11.90 -20.99 -12.47
C PHE A 71 10.53 -20.87 -11.80
N ASN A 72 10.23 -21.69 -10.79
CA ASN A 72 8.93 -21.70 -10.12
C ASN A 72 8.65 -20.37 -9.42
N THR A 73 9.65 -19.78 -8.76
CA THR A 73 9.50 -18.47 -8.10
C THR A 73 9.20 -17.34 -9.10
N LEU A 74 9.87 -17.29 -10.24
CA LEU A 74 9.51 -16.34 -11.31
C LEU A 74 8.12 -16.65 -11.91
N ASN A 75 7.77 -17.94 -12.05
CA ASN A 75 6.49 -18.35 -12.61
C ASN A 75 5.30 -18.00 -11.71
N ASN A 76 5.44 -18.05 -10.38
CA ASN A 76 4.39 -17.58 -9.47
C ASN A 76 4.02 -16.11 -9.76
N LEU A 77 5.02 -15.25 -9.97
CA LEU A 77 4.80 -13.84 -10.30
C LEU A 77 4.13 -13.68 -11.67
N LYS A 78 4.59 -14.46 -12.65
CA LYS A 78 3.98 -14.51 -13.98
C LYS A 78 2.52 -14.96 -13.94
N GLU A 79 2.15 -15.91 -13.09
CA GLU A 79 0.76 -16.37 -12.96
C GLU A 79 -0.16 -15.29 -12.37
N LEU A 80 0.36 -14.48 -11.45
CA LEU A 80 -0.40 -13.37 -10.85
C LEU A 80 -0.58 -12.19 -11.81
N THR A 81 0.45 -11.86 -12.60
CA THR A 81 0.47 -10.66 -13.44
C THR A 81 0.26 -10.97 -14.92
N GLY A 82 0.29 -12.22 -15.36
CA GLY A 82 0.33 -12.56 -16.78
C GLY A 82 1.60 -12.09 -17.53
N GLU A 83 2.62 -11.61 -16.82
CA GLU A 83 3.92 -11.20 -17.38
C GLU A 83 5.04 -11.67 -16.46
N ALA A 84 6.07 -12.31 -17.01
CA ALA A 84 7.22 -12.68 -16.19
C ALA A 84 7.94 -11.41 -15.69
N PRO A 85 8.51 -11.42 -14.47
CA PRO A 85 9.43 -10.36 -14.06
C PRO A 85 10.60 -10.28 -15.04
N ARG A 86 11.13 -9.08 -15.24
CA ARG A 86 12.30 -8.85 -16.09
C ARG A 86 13.57 -9.17 -15.32
N ILE A 87 14.63 -9.56 -16.03
CA ILE A 87 15.92 -9.92 -15.43
C ILE A 87 17.00 -9.01 -16.00
N ARG A 88 17.72 -8.28 -15.14
CA ARG A 88 18.96 -7.57 -15.49
C ARG A 88 20.14 -8.38 -14.95
N VAL A 89 21.05 -8.80 -15.82
CA VAL A 89 22.28 -9.52 -15.45
C VAL A 89 23.45 -8.58 -15.71
N GLY A 90 24.15 -8.18 -14.67
CA GLY A 90 25.21 -7.16 -14.73
C GLY A 90 25.87 -6.96 -13.37
N ALA A 91 25.78 -5.73 -12.85
CA ALA A 91 26.30 -5.30 -11.54
C ALA A 91 27.84 -5.33 -11.47
N ASN A 92 28.45 -5.42 -10.28
CA ASN A 92 29.89 -5.23 -10.14
C ASN A 92 30.70 -6.27 -10.93
N SER A 93 30.21 -7.50 -11.02
CA SER A 93 30.86 -8.58 -11.77
C SER A 93 30.82 -8.38 -13.30
N GLU A 94 29.94 -7.52 -13.83
CA GLU A 94 29.92 -7.13 -15.25
C GLU A 94 31.26 -6.58 -15.70
N ASP A 95 31.80 -5.64 -14.94
CA ASP A 95 33.07 -4.97 -15.25
C ASP A 95 34.31 -5.84 -14.98
N HIS A 96 34.10 -7.07 -14.50
CA HIS A 96 35.14 -8.10 -14.37
C HIS A 96 34.92 -9.27 -15.34
N THR A 97 33.89 -9.21 -16.18
CA THR A 97 33.54 -10.28 -17.11
C THR A 97 34.29 -10.15 -18.43
N ASN A 98 34.83 -11.27 -18.92
CA ASN A 98 35.50 -11.32 -20.21
C ASN A 98 35.10 -12.61 -20.94
N PHE A 99 34.93 -12.53 -22.25
CA PHE A 99 34.64 -13.70 -23.06
C PHE A 99 35.90 -14.57 -23.27
N ASP A 100 35.76 -15.88 -23.07
CA ASP A 100 36.75 -16.89 -23.39
C ASP A 100 36.09 -18.06 -24.12
N ALA A 101 36.46 -18.27 -25.38
CA ALA A 101 35.88 -19.32 -26.23
C ALA A 101 36.16 -20.75 -25.73
N THR A 102 37.15 -20.94 -24.84
CA THR A 102 37.48 -22.25 -24.26
C THR A 102 36.59 -22.60 -23.07
N VAL A 103 35.94 -21.62 -22.45
CA VAL A 103 34.97 -21.81 -21.38
C VAL A 103 33.62 -22.20 -21.97
N GLN A 104 32.91 -23.12 -21.32
CA GLN A 104 31.58 -23.53 -21.77
C GLN A 104 30.49 -22.56 -21.28
N PHE A 105 30.45 -22.29 -19.98
CA PHE A 105 29.48 -21.40 -19.33
C PHE A 105 30.20 -20.26 -18.62
N SER A 106 30.75 -20.49 -17.44
CA SER A 106 31.54 -19.49 -16.71
C SER A 106 32.58 -20.13 -15.82
N GLU A 107 33.74 -19.50 -15.73
CA GLU A 107 34.80 -19.77 -14.75
C GLU A 107 35.10 -18.46 -14.02
N SER A 108 34.79 -18.43 -12.72
CA SER A 108 34.88 -17.21 -11.92
C SER A 108 35.88 -17.39 -10.78
N GLU A 109 36.65 -16.35 -10.48
CA GLU A 109 37.51 -16.33 -9.30
C GLU A 109 37.04 -15.28 -8.29
N PHE A 110 36.84 -15.76 -7.07
CA PHE A 110 36.30 -14.98 -5.96
C PHE A 110 37.41 -14.63 -4.97
N PRO A 111 37.39 -13.42 -4.39
CA PRO A 111 38.30 -13.08 -3.31
C PRO A 111 37.94 -13.85 -2.04
N VAL A 112 38.79 -13.75 -1.03
CA VAL A 112 38.50 -14.30 0.30
C VAL A 112 37.28 -13.59 0.87
N PHE A 113 36.32 -14.35 1.38
CA PHE A 113 35.14 -13.79 2.01
C PHE A 113 35.46 -13.12 3.35
N THR A 114 34.59 -12.21 3.77
CA THR A 114 34.67 -11.53 5.06
C THR A 114 33.38 -11.74 5.84
N THR A 115 33.35 -11.25 7.09
CA THR A 115 32.13 -11.26 7.90
C THR A 115 31.03 -10.36 7.33
N THR A 116 31.40 -9.27 6.65
CA THR A 116 30.44 -8.36 6.01
C THR A 116 29.97 -8.87 4.66
N VAL A 117 30.86 -9.53 3.93
CA VAL A 117 30.67 -10.09 2.59
C VAL A 117 30.97 -11.60 2.60
N PRO A 118 30.05 -12.44 3.10
CA PRO A 118 30.25 -13.89 3.16
C PRO A 118 30.36 -14.55 1.78
N TYR A 119 29.73 -13.97 0.77
CA TYR A 119 29.72 -14.47 -0.60
C TYR A 119 30.12 -13.33 -1.54
N PRO A 120 31.43 -13.06 -1.70
CA PRO A 120 31.88 -11.98 -2.55
C PRO A 120 31.55 -12.23 -4.02
N GLU A 121 31.44 -11.14 -4.76
CA GLU A 121 31.44 -11.04 -6.20
C GLU A 121 32.77 -11.53 -6.79
N ALA A 122 32.75 -11.97 -8.04
CA ALA A 122 33.94 -12.37 -8.75
C ALA A 122 34.85 -11.16 -9.05
N THR A 123 36.15 -11.35 -8.84
CA THR A 123 37.20 -10.40 -9.28
C THR A 123 37.60 -10.61 -10.74
N LYS A 124 37.23 -11.75 -11.30
CA LYS A 124 37.39 -12.12 -12.70
C LYS A 124 36.37 -13.18 -13.05
N ASN A 125 35.70 -13.01 -14.17
CA ASN A 125 34.65 -13.89 -14.63
C ASN A 125 34.86 -14.18 -16.13
N ALA A 126 35.42 -15.33 -16.45
CA ALA A 126 35.54 -15.78 -17.83
C ALA A 126 34.23 -16.44 -18.25
N ILE A 127 33.61 -15.98 -19.34
CA ILE A 127 32.34 -16.53 -19.83
C ILE A 127 32.48 -17.14 -21.22
N GLY A 128 31.75 -18.23 -21.41
CA GLY A 128 31.80 -19.07 -22.59
C GLY A 128 30.67 -18.86 -23.58
N ASN A 129 30.74 -19.60 -24.69
CA ASN A 129 29.74 -19.56 -25.76
C ASN A 129 28.31 -19.85 -25.29
N ASN A 130 28.12 -20.74 -24.31
CA ASN A 130 26.79 -21.15 -23.85
C ASN A 130 26.26 -20.31 -22.68
N TYR A 131 27.05 -19.36 -22.15
CA TYR A 131 26.66 -18.55 -21.00
C TYR A 131 25.33 -17.82 -21.22
N TYR A 132 25.23 -17.06 -22.31
CA TYR A 132 24.02 -16.31 -22.63
C TYR A 132 22.86 -17.20 -23.11
N HIS A 133 23.16 -18.38 -23.68
CA HIS A 133 22.14 -19.37 -24.05
C HIS A 133 21.34 -19.88 -22.85
N LEU A 134 21.91 -19.84 -21.64
CA LEU A 134 21.22 -20.27 -20.42
C LEU A 134 19.94 -19.49 -20.16
N ALA A 135 19.84 -18.22 -20.60
CA ALA A 135 18.61 -17.44 -20.44
C ALA A 135 17.39 -18.07 -21.13
N SER A 136 17.57 -18.97 -22.11
CA SER A 136 16.48 -19.76 -22.70
C SER A 136 15.75 -20.68 -21.70
N LEU A 137 16.34 -20.92 -20.52
CA LEU A 137 15.76 -21.73 -19.45
C LEU A 137 14.80 -20.94 -18.54
N LEU A 138 14.74 -19.61 -18.68
CA LEU A 138 13.79 -18.74 -17.96
C LEU A 138 12.33 -19.03 -18.37
N PRO A 139 11.33 -18.54 -17.61
CA PRO A 139 9.94 -18.57 -18.04
C PRO A 139 9.74 -17.90 -19.40
N PRO A 140 9.01 -18.52 -20.36
CA PRO A 140 8.74 -17.90 -21.65
C PRO A 140 8.09 -16.53 -21.52
N GLY A 141 8.51 -15.58 -22.34
CA GLY A 141 8.06 -14.18 -22.28
C GLY A 141 8.86 -13.30 -21.30
N THR A 142 9.85 -13.84 -20.58
CA THR A 142 10.81 -13.01 -19.83
C THR A 142 11.62 -12.15 -20.80
N GLU A 143 11.77 -10.87 -20.44
CA GLU A 143 12.68 -9.95 -21.12
C GLU A 143 13.94 -9.78 -20.26
N VAL A 144 15.11 -9.81 -20.91
CA VAL A 144 16.41 -9.82 -20.24
C VAL A 144 17.28 -8.66 -20.71
N ILE A 145 17.97 -8.03 -19.77
CA ILE A 145 19.03 -7.07 -20.00
C ILE A 145 20.35 -7.74 -19.65
N PHE A 146 21.33 -7.69 -20.55
CA PHE A 146 22.68 -8.15 -20.30
C PHE A 146 23.66 -6.98 -20.32
N GLY A 147 24.46 -6.90 -19.27
CA GLY A 147 25.62 -6.03 -19.17
C GLY A 147 26.80 -6.51 -20.01
N VAL A 148 27.68 -5.58 -20.39
CA VAL A 148 28.95 -5.86 -21.05
C VAL A 148 30.04 -4.97 -20.47
N ASN A 149 31.24 -5.52 -20.33
CA ASN A 149 32.31 -4.90 -19.56
C ASN A 149 32.78 -3.55 -20.13
N PHE A 150 32.66 -2.50 -19.32
CA PHE A 150 33.15 -1.16 -19.62
C PHE A 150 34.25 -0.73 -18.64
N GLY A 151 34.18 -1.19 -17.39
CA GLY A 151 35.05 -0.82 -16.29
C GLY A 151 36.52 -1.14 -16.56
N GLN A 152 36.84 -2.20 -17.28
CA GLN A 152 38.24 -2.49 -17.65
C GLN A 152 38.78 -1.63 -18.80
N TYR A 153 37.96 -0.75 -19.39
CA TYR A 153 38.29 0.04 -20.59
C TYR A 153 38.84 -0.81 -21.75
N ASN A 154 38.29 -2.02 -21.89
CA ASN A 154 38.67 -2.97 -22.93
C ASN A 154 37.53 -3.14 -23.95
N LEU A 155 37.61 -2.41 -25.06
CA LEU A 155 36.59 -2.46 -26.11
C LEU A 155 36.41 -3.86 -26.71
N THR A 156 37.49 -4.64 -26.78
CA THR A 156 37.45 -6.02 -27.27
C THR A 156 36.60 -6.92 -26.38
N ALA A 157 36.64 -6.72 -25.05
CA ALA A 157 35.81 -7.47 -24.12
C ALA A 157 34.32 -7.22 -24.40
N ALA A 158 33.91 -5.95 -24.40
CA ALA A 158 32.53 -5.56 -24.69
C ALA A 158 32.05 -6.05 -26.06
N PHE A 159 32.90 -5.98 -27.09
CA PHE A 159 32.60 -6.48 -28.43
C PHE A 159 32.37 -8.00 -28.46
N LEU A 160 33.24 -8.78 -27.81
CA LEU A 160 33.13 -10.24 -27.78
C LEU A 160 31.93 -10.72 -26.95
N GLU A 161 31.68 -10.09 -25.81
CA GLU A 161 30.47 -10.34 -25.00
C GLU A 161 29.21 -10.02 -25.80
N THR A 162 29.16 -8.85 -26.46
CA THR A 162 28.03 -8.48 -27.33
C THR A 162 27.82 -9.48 -28.47
N THR A 163 28.90 -9.94 -29.08
CA THR A 163 28.85 -10.97 -30.14
C THR A 163 28.22 -12.25 -29.61
N ALA A 164 28.63 -12.70 -28.41
CA ALA A 164 28.09 -13.89 -27.77
C ALA A 164 26.61 -13.73 -27.38
N ILE A 165 26.21 -12.56 -26.85
CA ILE A 165 24.80 -12.21 -26.61
C ILE A 165 24.01 -12.32 -27.92
N ALA A 166 24.42 -11.59 -28.95
CA ALA A 166 23.69 -11.52 -30.20
C ALA A 166 23.58 -12.90 -30.89
N ASN A 167 24.64 -13.70 -30.88
CA ASN A 167 24.62 -15.07 -31.40
C ASN A 167 23.64 -15.96 -30.64
N ALA A 168 23.58 -15.86 -29.30
CA ALA A 168 22.64 -16.61 -28.51
C ALA A 168 21.19 -16.28 -28.92
N PHE A 169 20.83 -15.00 -28.98
CA PHE A 169 19.49 -14.55 -29.37
C PHE A 169 19.16 -14.76 -30.86
N ALA A 170 20.16 -14.84 -31.73
CA ALA A 170 19.96 -15.17 -33.15
C ALA A 170 19.64 -16.66 -33.37
N SER A 171 20.05 -17.54 -32.47
CA SER A 171 19.90 -18.99 -32.60
C SER A 171 18.42 -19.44 -32.63
N SER A 172 18.14 -20.52 -33.35
CA SER A 172 16.80 -21.10 -33.45
C SER A 172 16.28 -21.58 -32.09
N THR A 173 17.15 -22.22 -31.31
CA THR A 173 16.83 -22.69 -29.95
C THR A 173 16.38 -21.54 -29.05
N PHE A 174 17.08 -20.41 -29.11
CA PHE A 174 16.73 -19.27 -28.27
C PHE A 174 15.46 -18.58 -28.75
N LYS A 175 15.26 -18.40 -30.06
CA LYS A 175 14.01 -17.88 -30.62
C LYS A 175 12.78 -18.71 -30.20
N ALA A 176 12.93 -20.03 -30.13
CA ALA A 176 11.86 -20.94 -29.68
C ALA A 176 11.52 -20.83 -28.18
N SER A 177 12.45 -20.32 -27.35
CA SER A 177 12.22 -20.18 -25.90
C SER A 177 11.21 -19.08 -25.54
N GLY A 178 10.97 -18.13 -26.46
CA GLY A 178 10.10 -16.98 -26.22
C GLY A 178 10.70 -15.90 -25.30
N ILE A 179 12.00 -15.99 -25.01
CA ILE A 179 12.77 -14.99 -24.25
C ILE A 179 13.20 -13.87 -25.19
N LYS A 180 13.19 -12.62 -24.70
CA LYS A 180 13.55 -11.43 -25.50
C LYS A 180 14.73 -10.69 -24.89
N LEU A 181 15.60 -10.18 -25.76
CA LEU A 181 16.63 -9.22 -25.38
C LEU A 181 15.93 -7.86 -25.28
N GLU A 182 15.79 -7.34 -24.07
CA GLU A 182 15.22 -6.01 -23.83
C GLU A 182 16.21 -4.93 -24.22
N ALA A 183 17.43 -5.04 -23.69
CA ALA A 183 18.50 -4.09 -23.94
C ALA A 183 19.87 -4.71 -23.65
N ILE A 184 20.91 -4.05 -24.14
CA ILE A 184 22.29 -4.23 -23.65
C ILE A 184 22.61 -3.03 -22.74
N GLU A 185 23.17 -3.32 -21.57
CA GLU A 185 23.76 -2.31 -20.67
C GLU A 185 25.29 -2.31 -20.88
N ILE A 186 25.93 -1.15 -20.75
CA ILE A 186 27.37 -1.00 -20.98
C ILE A 186 27.97 -0.36 -19.74
N GLY A 187 28.55 -1.20 -18.90
CA GLY A 187 29.19 -0.81 -17.65
C GLY A 187 28.22 -0.64 -16.49
N ASN A 188 28.79 -0.73 -15.29
CA ASN A 188 28.06 -0.63 -14.04
C ASN A 188 28.66 0.46 -13.14
N GLU A 189 27.84 1.38 -12.63
CA GLU A 189 28.22 2.38 -11.62
C GLU A 189 29.49 3.17 -11.99
N ALA A 190 29.55 3.64 -13.24
CA ALA A 190 30.73 4.33 -13.76
C ALA A 190 31.09 5.61 -12.98
N ASP A 191 30.14 6.20 -12.25
CA ASP A 191 30.35 7.30 -11.32
C ASP A 191 31.26 6.93 -10.13
N LEU A 192 31.47 5.63 -9.87
CA LEU A 192 32.37 5.10 -8.83
C LEU A 192 33.73 4.64 -9.37
N TYR A 193 34.00 4.74 -10.67
CA TYR A 193 35.23 4.19 -11.28
C TYR A 193 36.54 4.80 -10.77
N THR A 194 36.51 6.04 -10.29
CA THR A 194 37.68 6.64 -9.63
C THR A 194 37.97 5.99 -8.27
N ASN A 195 36.92 5.48 -7.60
CA ASN A 195 37.00 4.96 -6.24
C ASN A 195 37.41 3.48 -6.23
N ASN A 196 37.01 2.72 -7.26
CA ASN A 196 37.34 1.30 -7.39
C ASN A 196 38.62 1.04 -8.23
N GLY A 197 39.21 2.09 -8.81
CA GLY A 197 40.45 2.01 -9.58
C GLY A 197 40.29 1.68 -11.07
N ALA A 198 39.05 1.53 -11.56
CA ALA A 198 38.76 1.31 -12.97
C ALA A 198 39.15 2.51 -13.85
N ARG A 199 39.13 3.72 -13.29
CA ARG A 199 39.60 4.95 -13.97
C ARG A 199 40.46 5.77 -13.03
N ASN A 200 41.30 6.63 -13.62
CA ASN A 200 42.11 7.58 -12.85
C ASN A 200 41.25 8.75 -12.32
N SER A 201 41.83 9.56 -11.43
CA SER A 201 41.14 10.68 -10.77
C SER A 201 40.65 11.80 -11.68
N SER A 202 41.04 11.84 -12.95
CA SER A 202 40.52 12.84 -13.91
C SER A 202 39.16 12.45 -14.51
N PHE A 203 38.72 11.20 -14.30
CA PHE A 203 37.47 10.67 -14.83
C PHE A 203 36.25 11.50 -14.42
N ASN A 204 35.53 12.01 -15.40
CA ASN A 204 34.38 12.88 -15.23
C ASN A 204 33.28 12.56 -16.25
N VAL A 205 32.12 13.20 -16.12
CA VAL A 205 30.95 12.91 -16.96
C VAL A 205 31.19 13.12 -18.46
N GLN A 206 32.02 14.11 -18.86
CA GLN A 206 32.35 14.33 -20.27
C GLN A 206 33.20 13.18 -20.82
N GLN A 207 34.19 12.74 -20.05
CA GLN A 207 35.01 11.58 -20.41
C GLN A 207 34.20 10.29 -20.41
N TYR A 208 33.27 10.11 -19.46
CA TYR A 208 32.31 9.01 -19.46
C TYR A 208 31.51 9.00 -20.76
N VAL A 209 30.85 10.10 -21.14
CA VAL A 209 30.02 10.12 -22.36
C VAL A 209 30.85 9.84 -23.61
N SER A 210 32.06 10.39 -23.71
CA SER A 210 32.98 10.12 -24.83
C SER A 210 33.37 8.64 -24.91
N GLN A 211 33.84 8.06 -23.81
CA GLN A 211 34.27 6.65 -23.76
C GLN A 211 33.10 5.68 -23.93
N TRP A 212 31.98 5.95 -23.26
CA TRP A 212 30.77 5.14 -23.36
C TRP A 212 30.23 5.15 -24.80
N THR A 213 30.22 6.30 -25.48
CA THR A 213 29.77 6.40 -26.88
C THR A 213 30.64 5.56 -27.81
N MET A 214 31.96 5.56 -27.62
CA MET A 214 32.88 4.69 -28.39
C MET A 214 32.55 3.19 -28.23
N PHE A 215 32.27 2.77 -26.99
CA PHE A 215 31.85 1.38 -26.72
C PHE A 215 30.48 1.10 -27.34
N ALA A 216 29.51 1.99 -27.11
CA ALA A 216 28.15 1.84 -27.59
C ALA A 216 28.07 1.76 -29.12
N GLU A 217 28.91 2.49 -29.87
CA GLU A 217 28.98 2.38 -31.33
C GLU A 217 29.37 0.96 -31.79
N ASN A 218 30.36 0.34 -31.14
CA ASN A 218 30.80 -1.02 -31.48
C ASN A 218 29.79 -2.08 -31.03
N VAL A 219 29.26 -1.92 -29.81
CA VAL A 219 28.22 -2.80 -29.24
C VAL A 219 26.99 -2.79 -30.15
N THR A 220 26.44 -1.61 -30.46
CA THR A 220 25.23 -1.50 -31.28
C THR A 220 25.47 -1.92 -32.72
N ALA A 221 26.60 -1.57 -33.34
CA ALA A 221 26.91 -2.03 -34.70
C ALA A 221 26.92 -3.56 -34.80
N THR A 222 27.58 -4.22 -33.84
CA THR A 222 27.70 -5.68 -33.81
C THR A 222 26.37 -6.37 -33.53
N ALA A 223 25.67 -5.93 -32.47
CA ALA A 223 24.39 -6.52 -32.10
C ALA A 223 23.35 -6.33 -33.21
N ASN A 224 23.27 -5.13 -33.79
CA ASN A 224 22.34 -4.83 -34.87
C ASN A 224 22.64 -5.64 -36.13
N HIS A 225 23.93 -5.81 -36.47
CA HIS A 225 24.34 -6.60 -37.64
C HIS A 225 23.91 -8.07 -37.50
N ILE A 226 24.20 -8.68 -36.35
CA ILE A 226 23.91 -10.10 -36.10
C ILE A 226 22.40 -10.36 -35.99
N LEU A 227 21.66 -9.47 -35.31
CA LEU A 227 20.23 -9.64 -35.07
C LEU A 227 19.35 -9.09 -36.20
N GLY A 228 19.91 -8.29 -37.11
CA GLY A 228 19.18 -7.68 -38.24
C GLY A 228 18.17 -6.59 -37.81
N THR A 229 18.25 -6.10 -36.58
CA THR A 229 17.36 -5.07 -36.02
C THR A 229 18.10 -4.17 -35.04
N LYS A 230 17.60 -2.96 -34.79
CA LYS A 230 18.15 -2.09 -33.75
C LYS A 230 17.88 -2.65 -32.35
N VAL A 231 18.93 -2.94 -31.60
CA VAL A 231 18.87 -3.41 -30.22
C VAL A 231 18.83 -2.22 -29.26
N PRO A 232 17.84 -2.12 -28.35
CA PRO A 232 17.82 -1.04 -27.37
C PRO A 232 19.03 -1.07 -26.44
N LEU A 233 19.41 0.10 -25.93
CA LEU A 233 20.39 0.24 -24.85
C LEU A 233 19.72 0.67 -23.54
N GLN A 234 20.26 0.16 -22.44
CA GLN A 234 20.07 0.72 -21.10
C GLN A 234 21.30 1.58 -20.77
N GLY A 235 21.08 2.85 -20.46
CA GLY A 235 22.15 3.82 -20.21
C GLY A 235 22.26 4.25 -18.74
N ALA A 236 23.35 4.96 -18.45
CA ALA A 236 23.71 5.58 -17.17
C ALA A 236 24.13 4.61 -16.06
N ALA A 237 23.32 3.62 -15.68
CA ALA A 237 23.61 2.62 -14.63
C ALA A 237 24.37 3.18 -13.40
N PHE A 238 24.06 4.41 -12.96
CA PHE A 238 24.86 5.12 -11.95
C PHE A 238 24.45 4.74 -10.52
N ALA A 239 25.43 4.71 -9.60
CA ALA A 239 25.21 4.48 -8.17
C ALA A 239 24.54 5.68 -7.50
N GLY A 240 24.91 6.89 -7.91
CA GLY A 240 24.37 8.15 -7.42
C GLY A 240 24.00 9.12 -8.53
N SER A 241 23.58 10.31 -8.13
CA SER A 241 23.30 11.42 -9.04
C SER A 241 23.66 12.74 -8.38
N SER A 242 24.48 13.54 -9.06
CA SER A 242 24.78 14.90 -8.59
C SER A 242 23.63 15.88 -8.83
N HIS A 243 22.64 15.51 -9.66
CA HIS A 243 21.57 16.39 -10.17
C HIS A 243 22.08 17.68 -10.83
N THR A 244 23.31 17.68 -11.36
CA THR A 244 23.94 18.84 -11.98
C THR A 244 24.39 18.56 -13.40
N SER A 245 24.32 19.59 -14.25
CA SER A 245 24.76 19.47 -15.65
C SER A 245 26.26 19.25 -15.86
N THR A 246 27.07 19.24 -14.79
CA THR A 246 28.53 19.10 -14.85
C THR A 246 29.07 17.88 -14.11
N GLY A 247 28.25 17.22 -13.28
CA GLY A 247 28.64 16.03 -12.54
C GLY A 247 28.06 14.75 -13.14
N PHE A 248 28.37 13.61 -12.52
CA PHE A 248 27.73 12.33 -12.83
C PHE A 248 26.25 12.40 -12.43
N SER A 249 25.41 12.61 -13.43
CA SER A 249 23.95 12.68 -13.33
C SER A 249 23.33 12.59 -14.72
N LEU A 250 22.01 12.44 -14.78
CA LEU A 250 21.28 12.36 -16.05
C LEU A 250 21.31 13.70 -16.80
N GLN A 251 21.25 14.82 -16.07
CA GLN A 251 21.41 16.16 -16.64
C GLN A 251 22.82 16.36 -17.21
N GLY A 252 23.83 15.81 -16.53
CA GLY A 252 25.22 15.82 -16.97
C GLY A 252 25.42 15.07 -18.28
N ILE A 253 24.95 13.82 -18.40
CA ILE A 253 25.13 13.04 -19.63
C ILE A 253 24.37 13.63 -20.81
N PHE A 254 23.16 14.17 -20.60
CA PHE A 254 22.39 14.81 -21.67
C PHE A 254 23.04 16.11 -22.15
N LYS A 255 23.60 16.92 -21.25
CA LYS A 255 24.36 18.12 -21.64
C LYS A 255 25.63 17.79 -22.43
N ASN A 256 26.19 16.60 -22.22
CA ASN A 256 27.35 16.12 -22.98
C ASN A 256 26.94 15.33 -24.24
N ASP A 257 25.70 15.50 -24.72
CA ASP A 257 25.22 14.99 -26.00
C ASP A 257 25.23 13.46 -26.16
N ILE A 258 25.08 12.70 -25.07
CA ILE A 258 25.07 11.22 -25.11
C ILE A 258 24.04 10.66 -26.11
N LEU A 259 22.91 11.35 -26.32
CA LEU A 259 21.82 10.91 -27.20
C LEU A 259 22.03 11.27 -28.68
N SER A 260 23.00 12.13 -29.00
CA SER A 260 23.21 12.67 -30.34
C SER A 260 23.94 11.70 -31.28
N SER A 261 24.62 10.69 -30.73
CA SER A 261 25.28 9.64 -31.51
C SER A 261 24.26 8.61 -32.03
N SER A 262 24.64 7.86 -33.08
CA SER A 262 23.81 6.77 -33.61
C SER A 262 23.49 5.74 -32.51
N ALA A 263 24.50 5.35 -31.73
CA ALA A 263 24.33 4.42 -30.62
C ALA A 263 23.51 5.04 -29.46
N GLY A 264 23.79 6.30 -29.11
CA GLY A 264 23.04 7.04 -28.10
C GLY A 264 21.54 7.11 -28.37
N SER A 265 21.15 7.27 -29.63
CA SER A 265 19.73 7.28 -30.05
C SER A 265 19.00 5.93 -29.82
N GLN A 266 19.75 4.84 -29.61
CA GLN A 266 19.23 3.52 -29.25
C GLN A 266 18.97 3.35 -27.76
N ILE A 267 19.37 4.31 -26.90
CA ILE A 267 18.95 4.30 -25.50
C ILE A 267 17.42 4.37 -25.44
N LYS A 268 16.82 3.45 -24.67
CA LYS A 268 15.38 3.42 -24.38
C LYS A 268 15.08 3.44 -22.89
N LEU A 269 16.00 2.92 -22.09
CA LEU A 269 15.93 2.87 -20.63
C LEU A 269 17.11 3.62 -20.03
N ILE A 270 16.84 4.36 -18.96
CA ILE A 270 17.85 4.92 -18.08
C ILE A 270 17.79 4.16 -16.77
N SER A 271 18.93 3.54 -16.42
CA SER A 271 19.13 2.84 -15.16
C SER A 271 19.73 3.80 -14.14
N GLN A 272 19.02 4.01 -13.04
CA GLN A 272 19.57 4.57 -11.81
C GLN A 272 19.67 3.46 -10.76
N HIS A 273 20.69 3.49 -9.92
CA HIS A 273 20.77 2.61 -8.77
C HIS A 273 20.42 3.35 -7.48
N HIS A 274 19.86 2.61 -6.53
CA HIS A 274 19.53 3.19 -5.23
C HIS A 274 19.41 2.14 -4.11
N TYR A 275 20.03 2.42 -2.98
CA TYR A 275 19.86 1.67 -1.73
C TYR A 275 19.52 2.62 -0.58
N SER A 276 18.59 2.23 0.29
CA SER A 276 18.14 3.07 1.43
C SER A 276 19.19 3.19 2.55
N GLY A 277 20.28 2.45 2.46
CA GLY A 277 21.40 2.49 3.39
C GLY A 277 22.58 1.69 2.86
N SER A 278 23.63 1.55 3.67
CA SER A 278 24.84 0.80 3.31
C SER A 278 25.33 -0.06 4.47
N PHE A 279 25.75 -1.29 4.18
CA PHE A 279 26.42 -2.19 5.12
C PHE A 279 27.92 -2.37 4.80
N CYS A 280 28.48 -1.58 3.87
CA CYS A 280 29.85 -1.78 3.38
C CYS A 280 30.91 -1.71 4.48
N THR A 281 30.68 -0.91 5.53
CA THR A 281 31.56 -0.77 6.70
C THR A 281 31.23 -1.74 7.85
N GLY A 282 30.25 -2.63 7.68
CA GLY A 282 29.76 -3.53 8.72
C GLY A 282 28.84 -2.89 9.76
N THR A 283 28.45 -1.62 9.58
CA THR A 283 27.52 -0.94 10.50
C THR A 283 26.09 -1.44 10.30
N ILE A 284 25.54 -2.09 11.31
CA ILE A 284 24.18 -2.65 11.26
C ILE A 284 23.15 -1.51 11.21
N GLY A 285 22.25 -1.58 10.23
CA GLY A 285 21.13 -0.65 10.09
C GLY A 285 20.07 -0.84 11.17
N ILE A 286 19.09 0.06 11.21
CA ILE A 286 17.96 -0.04 12.14
C ILE A 286 16.70 -0.32 11.34
N LEU A 287 16.09 -1.49 11.58
CA LEU A 287 14.90 -1.94 10.82
C LEU A 287 13.75 -0.93 10.90
N GLN A 288 13.52 -0.36 12.07
CA GLN A 288 12.50 0.67 12.30
C GLN A 288 12.71 1.89 11.39
N ASN A 289 13.97 2.30 11.17
CA ASN A 289 14.31 3.46 10.33
C ASN A 289 14.07 3.15 8.85
N LEU A 290 14.46 1.95 8.41
CA LEU A 290 14.22 1.49 7.03
C LEU A 290 12.72 1.55 6.69
N MET A 291 11.89 1.09 7.62
CA MET A 291 10.45 0.92 7.37
C MET A 291 9.64 2.22 7.44
N THR A 292 10.16 3.35 7.93
CA THR A 292 9.28 4.51 8.16
C THR A 292 8.72 5.06 6.84
N LYS A 293 7.44 5.47 6.88
CA LYS A 293 6.76 6.10 5.75
C LYS A 293 7.59 7.25 5.20
N SER A 294 8.01 8.18 6.06
CA SER A 294 8.80 9.35 5.67
C SER A 294 10.12 8.99 5.01
N SER A 295 10.86 8.01 5.55
CA SER A 295 12.14 7.59 4.96
C SER A 295 11.95 7.01 3.57
N ILE A 296 10.92 6.18 3.34
CA ILE A 296 10.63 5.61 2.02
C ILE A 296 10.36 6.72 0.99
N ARG A 297 9.54 7.73 1.35
CA ARG A 297 9.22 8.84 0.45
C ARG A 297 10.45 9.70 0.17
N SER A 298 11.24 10.04 1.18
CA SER A 298 12.41 10.92 1.00
C SER A 298 13.49 10.27 0.14
N ASN A 299 13.72 8.96 0.32
CA ASN A 299 14.67 8.19 -0.50
C ASN A 299 14.30 8.26 -1.99
N LEU A 300 13.02 8.09 -2.31
CA LEU A 300 12.55 8.04 -3.70
C LEU A 300 12.35 9.43 -4.32
N ALA A 301 11.85 10.39 -3.54
CA ALA A 301 11.62 11.76 -4.01
C ALA A 301 12.90 12.51 -4.37
N ALA A 302 14.07 12.08 -3.85
CA ALA A 302 15.36 12.64 -4.21
C ALA A 302 15.65 12.56 -5.72
N PHE A 303 15.10 11.58 -6.43
CA PHE A 303 15.32 11.38 -7.87
C PHE A 303 14.35 12.16 -8.77
N ALA A 304 13.48 13.01 -8.23
CA ALA A 304 12.55 13.82 -9.04
C ALA A 304 13.25 14.66 -10.14
N PRO A 305 14.43 15.28 -9.92
CA PRO A 305 15.16 15.98 -10.98
C PRO A 305 15.57 15.07 -12.14
N ASP A 306 15.95 13.83 -11.84
CA ASP A 306 16.46 12.86 -12.82
C ASP A 306 15.31 12.27 -13.63
N ILE A 307 14.22 11.90 -12.95
CA ILE A 307 12.97 11.47 -13.58
C ILE A 307 12.49 12.54 -14.56
N THR A 308 12.50 13.81 -14.14
CA THR A 308 12.10 14.94 -15.00
C THR A 308 13.01 15.06 -16.23
N ALA A 309 14.33 15.00 -16.04
CA ALA A 309 15.30 15.11 -17.13
C ALA A 309 15.15 13.97 -18.15
N VAL A 310 14.95 12.74 -17.68
CA VAL A 310 14.80 11.54 -18.53
C VAL A 310 13.49 11.57 -19.31
N LYS A 311 12.41 12.00 -18.66
CA LYS A 311 11.10 12.17 -19.33
C LYS A 311 11.10 13.24 -20.41
N GLN A 312 11.84 14.34 -20.22
CA GLN A 312 11.98 15.37 -21.25
C GLN A 312 12.64 14.84 -22.53
N GLN A 313 13.43 13.77 -22.44
CA GLN A 313 14.02 13.07 -23.59
C GLN A 313 13.12 11.97 -24.16
N GLY A 314 11.91 11.75 -23.60
CA GLY A 314 11.02 10.67 -24.01
C GLY A 314 11.52 9.26 -23.65
N LEU A 315 12.41 9.16 -22.67
CA LEU A 315 13.03 7.90 -22.23
C LEU A 315 12.31 7.32 -21.00
N THR A 316 12.50 6.02 -20.77
CA THR A 316 11.96 5.33 -19.59
C THR A 316 12.96 5.39 -18.44
N TYR A 317 12.51 5.81 -17.26
CA TYR A 317 13.32 5.79 -16.04
C TYR A 317 13.02 4.53 -15.21
N VAL A 318 14.06 3.77 -14.89
CA VAL A 318 13.98 2.56 -14.05
C VAL A 318 15.03 2.62 -12.96
N PHE A 319 14.76 1.90 -11.87
CA PHE A 319 15.82 1.53 -10.97
C PHE A 319 16.41 0.20 -11.42
N GLY A 320 17.50 0.25 -12.19
CA GLY A 320 18.15 -0.95 -12.75
C GLY A 320 18.91 -1.78 -11.70
N GLU A 321 19.15 -1.19 -10.52
CA GLU A 321 19.59 -1.91 -9.35
C GLU A 321 19.09 -1.22 -8.08
N THR A 322 18.41 -1.96 -7.21
CA THR A 322 17.97 -1.38 -5.93
C THR A 322 17.77 -2.44 -4.87
N ASN A 323 17.98 -2.10 -3.60
CA ASN A 323 17.51 -2.91 -2.48
C ASN A 323 17.55 -2.12 -1.15
N SER A 324 17.36 -2.79 -0.03
CA SER A 324 17.32 -2.17 1.30
C SER A 324 18.64 -1.48 1.66
N TYR A 325 19.74 -2.22 1.72
CA TYR A 325 21.07 -1.73 2.11
C TYR A 325 22.11 -2.25 1.12
N ALA A 326 22.99 -1.39 0.60
CA ALA A 326 24.10 -1.76 -0.27
C ALA A 326 25.10 -2.69 0.44
N CYS A 327 26.01 -3.31 -0.33
CA CYS A 327 26.98 -4.31 0.14
C CYS A 327 26.31 -5.53 0.80
N HIS A 328 25.45 -6.19 0.02
CA HIS A 328 24.81 -7.49 0.32
C HIS A 328 23.81 -7.46 1.48
N GLY A 329 23.38 -6.26 1.87
CA GLY A 329 22.35 -6.04 2.88
C GLY A 329 22.87 -6.06 4.31
N SER A 330 22.08 -5.48 5.20
CA SER A 330 22.36 -5.41 6.63
C SER A 330 21.66 -6.56 7.38
N PRO A 331 22.37 -7.34 8.22
CA PRO A 331 21.81 -8.47 8.95
C PRO A 331 20.77 -8.02 10.00
N GLY A 332 19.68 -8.77 10.14
CA GLY A 332 18.58 -8.43 11.06
C GLY A 332 17.73 -7.24 10.59
N VAL A 333 18.00 -6.73 9.39
CA VAL A 333 17.26 -5.65 8.74
C VAL A 333 16.77 -6.13 7.39
N SER A 334 17.71 -6.44 6.48
CA SER A 334 17.44 -6.73 5.07
C SER A 334 16.81 -8.11 4.84
N ASN A 335 17.14 -9.08 5.69
CA ASN A 335 16.65 -10.46 5.60
C ASN A 335 15.38 -10.71 6.43
N THR A 336 14.60 -9.66 6.73
CA THR A 336 13.49 -9.74 7.69
C THR A 336 12.12 -9.45 7.07
N ALA A 337 11.05 -9.90 7.73
CA ALA A 337 9.67 -9.66 7.35
C ALA A 337 9.29 -8.16 7.32
N GLY A 338 9.98 -7.34 8.11
CA GLY A 338 9.85 -5.89 8.06
C GLY A 338 10.39 -5.29 6.77
N ALA A 339 11.46 -5.86 6.21
CA ALA A 339 11.93 -5.49 4.88
C ALA A 339 10.89 -5.82 3.79
N ALA A 340 10.08 -6.87 3.95
CA ALA A 340 8.97 -7.15 3.01
C ALA A 340 7.91 -6.03 3.02
N LEU A 341 7.59 -5.47 4.19
CA LEU A 341 6.67 -4.32 4.29
C LEU A 341 7.28 -3.05 3.66
N TRP A 342 8.57 -2.80 3.91
CA TRP A 342 9.32 -1.72 3.27
C TRP A 342 9.33 -1.88 1.74
N GLY A 343 9.73 -3.05 1.23
CA GLY A 343 9.88 -3.32 -0.20
C GLY A 343 8.55 -3.18 -0.97
N LEU A 344 7.44 -3.57 -0.34
CA LEU A 344 6.10 -3.40 -0.92
C LEU A 344 5.74 -1.91 -1.04
N ASP A 345 5.90 -1.14 0.04
CA ASP A 345 5.60 0.30 0.03
C ASP A 345 6.56 1.08 -0.88
N TYR A 346 7.84 0.71 -0.90
CA TYR A 346 8.88 1.27 -1.76
C TYR A 346 8.55 1.06 -3.24
N ALA A 347 8.21 -0.16 -3.66
CA ALA A 347 7.85 -0.44 -5.04
C ALA A 347 6.56 0.28 -5.48
N LEU A 348 5.53 0.28 -4.63
CA LEU A 348 4.26 0.95 -4.95
C LEU A 348 4.42 2.46 -5.00
N TYR A 349 5.17 3.07 -4.08
CA TYR A 349 5.42 4.52 -4.09
C TYR A 349 6.29 4.94 -5.28
N ALA A 350 7.30 4.13 -5.66
CA ALA A 350 8.16 4.44 -6.82
C ALA A 350 7.34 4.64 -8.11
N SER A 351 6.28 3.84 -8.31
CA SER A 351 5.37 4.01 -9.45
C SER A 351 4.63 5.37 -9.47
N GLN A 352 4.46 6.00 -8.31
CA GLN A 352 3.82 7.32 -8.17
C GLN A 352 4.73 8.47 -8.60
N LEU A 353 6.04 8.19 -8.70
CA LEU A 353 7.05 9.10 -9.21
C LEU A 353 7.44 8.78 -10.65
N ASP A 354 6.67 7.94 -11.35
CA ASP A 354 6.96 7.48 -12.70
C ASP A 354 8.25 6.67 -12.87
N ILE A 355 8.72 6.03 -11.80
CA ILE A 355 9.70 4.95 -11.91
C ILE A 355 8.96 3.73 -12.44
N THR A 356 9.27 3.34 -13.67
CA THR A 356 8.48 2.33 -14.41
C THR A 356 8.68 0.91 -13.86
N ARG A 357 9.88 0.64 -13.34
CA ARG A 357 10.30 -0.69 -12.89
C ARG A 357 11.44 -0.59 -11.88
N LEU A 358 11.46 -1.53 -10.95
CA LEU A 358 12.52 -1.70 -9.97
C LEU A 358 13.12 -3.10 -10.15
N TYR A 359 14.40 -3.14 -10.45
CA TYR A 359 15.20 -4.35 -10.53
C TYR A 359 15.87 -4.57 -9.17
N PHE A 360 15.21 -5.33 -8.30
CA PHE A 360 15.74 -5.63 -6.97
C PHE A 360 16.97 -6.51 -7.09
N HIS A 361 18.09 -6.06 -6.53
CA HIS A 361 19.37 -6.70 -6.73
C HIS A 361 19.53 -7.98 -5.90
N HIS A 362 20.25 -8.94 -6.45
CA HIS A 362 20.52 -10.24 -5.87
C HIS A 362 21.94 -10.72 -6.20
N GLY A 363 22.44 -11.57 -5.33
CA GLY A 363 23.62 -12.40 -5.53
C GLY A 363 23.51 -13.65 -4.66
N ILE A 364 24.34 -14.66 -4.87
CA ILE A 364 24.27 -15.87 -4.04
C ILE A 364 24.66 -15.52 -2.60
N GLY A 365 23.75 -15.73 -1.65
CA GLY A 365 23.99 -15.52 -0.22
C GLY A 365 23.85 -14.07 0.25
N TYR A 366 23.17 -13.21 -0.50
CA TYR A 366 22.92 -11.82 -0.09
C TYR A 366 21.73 -11.72 0.85
N LYS A 367 21.84 -10.86 1.87
CA LYS A 367 20.85 -10.74 2.95
C LYS A 367 19.56 -10.10 2.48
N TYR A 368 19.56 -9.34 1.38
CA TYR A 368 18.38 -8.70 0.82
C TYR A 368 17.75 -9.46 -0.35
N ASN A 369 18.20 -10.69 -0.64
CA ASN A 369 17.60 -11.50 -1.70
C ASN A 369 16.10 -11.64 -1.47
N PHE A 370 15.36 -11.77 -2.56
CA PHE A 370 14.00 -12.30 -2.55
C PHE A 370 14.09 -13.82 -2.72
N ILE A 371 14.97 -14.27 -3.61
CA ILE A 371 15.15 -15.67 -3.99
C ILE A 371 16.61 -16.07 -3.75
N GLN A 372 16.83 -17.20 -3.09
CA GLN A 372 18.14 -17.84 -2.96
C GLN A 372 18.09 -19.18 -3.73
N PRO A 373 18.64 -19.25 -4.97
CA PRO A 373 18.40 -20.38 -5.87
C PRO A 373 19.34 -21.57 -5.64
N ALA A 374 20.41 -21.37 -4.87
CA ALA A 374 21.48 -22.33 -4.66
C ALA A 374 21.63 -22.68 -3.18
N THR A 375 22.08 -23.91 -2.93
CA THR A 375 22.41 -24.39 -1.59
C THR A 375 23.56 -23.59 -0.99
N LEU A 376 23.39 -23.13 0.24
CA LEU A 376 24.39 -22.39 0.99
C LEU A 376 25.07 -23.29 2.02
N THR A 377 26.39 -23.19 2.14
CA THR A 377 27.19 -23.92 3.15
C THR A 377 27.71 -23.01 4.26
N ARG A 378 27.56 -21.69 4.10
CA ARG A 378 27.97 -20.67 5.07
C ARG A 378 26.82 -19.71 5.37
N SER A 379 26.81 -19.20 6.60
CA SER A 379 25.89 -18.18 7.08
C SER A 379 26.00 -16.91 6.23
N ILE A 380 24.85 -16.40 5.78
CA ILE A 380 24.76 -15.10 5.09
C ILE A 380 25.01 -13.92 6.01
N LEU A 381 25.04 -14.14 7.34
CA LEU A 381 25.19 -13.09 8.35
C LEU A 381 26.65 -12.73 8.59
N ASP A 382 27.52 -13.74 8.63
CA ASP A 382 28.90 -13.62 9.09
C ASP A 382 29.90 -14.56 8.39
N GLY A 383 29.44 -15.43 7.48
CA GLY A 383 30.29 -16.39 6.78
C GLY A 383 30.71 -17.61 7.58
N SER A 384 30.21 -17.80 8.81
CA SER A 384 30.44 -19.03 9.58
C SER A 384 29.89 -20.26 8.86
N ASN A 385 30.51 -21.43 9.07
CA ASN A 385 30.02 -22.68 8.49
C ASN A 385 28.63 -23.03 9.04
N LEU A 386 27.71 -23.42 8.16
CA LEU A 386 26.41 -23.89 8.59
C LEU A 386 26.52 -25.33 9.10
N PRO A 387 25.77 -25.69 10.17
CA PRO A 387 25.78 -27.06 10.69
C PRO A 387 25.21 -28.07 9.68
N GLN A 388 24.37 -27.61 8.76
CA GLN A 388 23.87 -28.35 7.60
C GLN A 388 23.74 -27.39 6.41
N PRO A 389 23.97 -27.85 5.16
CA PRO A 389 23.73 -27.03 3.99
C PRO A 389 22.28 -26.54 3.93
N LEU A 390 22.10 -25.23 3.75
CA LEU A 390 20.78 -24.60 3.63
C LEU A 390 20.33 -24.68 2.17
N ALA A 391 19.28 -25.46 1.90
CA ALA A 391 18.72 -25.66 0.57
C ALA A 391 18.20 -24.35 -0.08
N PRO A 392 17.93 -24.33 -1.40
CA PRO A 392 17.26 -23.20 -2.05
C PRO A 392 15.98 -22.78 -1.32
N HIS A 393 15.77 -21.49 -1.16
CA HIS A 393 14.67 -20.92 -0.39
C HIS A 393 14.37 -19.49 -0.83
N ILE A 394 13.17 -19.00 -0.49
CA ILE A 394 12.85 -17.57 -0.58
C ILE A 394 13.23 -16.90 0.73
N GLN A 395 13.46 -15.59 0.69
CA GLN A 395 13.54 -14.75 1.88
C GLN A 395 12.29 -13.85 1.99
N PRO A 396 12.04 -13.20 3.14
CA PRO A 396 10.78 -12.49 3.37
C PRO A 396 10.41 -11.42 2.32
N LEU A 397 11.40 -10.73 1.74
CA LEU A 397 11.18 -9.74 0.69
C LEU A 397 10.37 -10.30 -0.51
N TYR A 398 10.44 -11.60 -0.79
CA TYR A 398 9.65 -12.25 -1.83
C TYR A 398 8.14 -12.01 -1.67
N TYR A 399 7.63 -11.89 -0.44
CA TYR A 399 6.21 -11.58 -0.20
C TYR A 399 5.82 -10.15 -0.64
N ALA A 400 6.77 -9.21 -0.70
CA ALA A 400 6.53 -7.90 -1.31
C ALA A 400 6.21 -8.04 -2.81
N ALA A 401 6.96 -8.88 -3.52
CA ALA A 401 6.74 -9.16 -4.94
C ALA A 401 5.38 -9.84 -5.16
N ILE A 402 5.02 -10.84 -4.35
CA ILE A 402 3.72 -11.53 -4.42
C ILE A 402 2.55 -10.57 -4.21
N ILE A 403 2.60 -9.73 -3.18
CA ILE A 403 1.50 -8.81 -2.88
C ILE A 403 1.38 -7.73 -3.96
N ALA A 404 2.50 -7.17 -4.42
CA ALA A 404 2.50 -6.21 -5.52
C ALA A 404 1.93 -6.84 -6.80
N ALA A 405 2.35 -8.05 -7.14
CA ALA A 405 1.87 -8.80 -8.30
C ALA A 405 0.36 -9.07 -8.23
N GLU A 406 -0.17 -9.54 -7.08
CA GLU A 406 -1.60 -9.78 -6.90
C GLU A 406 -2.43 -8.48 -6.94
N ALA A 407 -1.89 -7.38 -6.41
CA ALA A 407 -2.55 -6.07 -6.44
C ALA A 407 -2.60 -5.48 -7.86
N ILE A 408 -1.53 -5.65 -8.64
CA ILE A 408 -1.45 -5.21 -10.04
C ILE A 408 -2.33 -6.09 -10.93
N GLY A 409 -2.29 -7.41 -10.75
CA GLY A 409 -3.07 -8.37 -11.53
C GLY A 409 -2.64 -8.46 -13.00
N SER A 410 -3.44 -9.18 -13.80
CA SER A 410 -3.08 -9.58 -15.16
C SER A 410 -3.61 -8.70 -16.29
N SER A 411 -4.37 -7.66 -15.96
CA SER A 411 -5.12 -6.84 -16.93
C SER A 411 -4.23 -6.08 -17.94
N GLY A 412 -2.98 -5.77 -17.58
CA GLY A 412 -2.09 -4.90 -18.37
C GLY A 412 -2.50 -3.43 -18.43
N SER A 413 -3.59 -3.05 -17.76
CA SER A 413 -4.15 -1.69 -17.76
C SER A 413 -4.41 -1.16 -16.35
N THR A 414 -3.90 -1.85 -15.33
CA THR A 414 -4.08 -1.47 -13.94
C THR A 414 -3.44 -0.11 -13.67
N ARG A 415 -4.22 0.79 -13.07
CA ARG A 415 -3.76 2.10 -12.60
C ARG A 415 -3.82 2.14 -11.08
N ALA A 416 -2.91 2.83 -10.42
CA ALA A 416 -2.95 2.94 -8.96
C ALA A 416 -2.52 4.31 -8.45
N ILE A 417 -3.11 4.73 -7.33
CA ILE A 417 -2.79 5.99 -6.65
C ILE A 417 -2.48 5.72 -5.18
N GLU A 418 -1.48 6.41 -4.62
CA GLU A 418 -1.34 6.50 -3.16
C GLU A 418 -2.53 7.26 -2.56
N LEU A 419 -3.15 6.69 -1.53
CA LEU A 419 -4.24 7.29 -0.78
C LEU A 419 -3.70 8.23 0.30
N SER A 420 -4.37 9.37 0.49
CA SER A 420 -4.12 10.22 1.64
C SER A 420 -4.59 9.52 2.92
N VAL A 421 -3.64 9.06 3.72
CA VAL A 421 -3.86 8.48 5.04
C VAL A 421 -3.22 9.41 6.07
N ASN A 422 -4.03 10.00 6.95
CA ASN A 422 -3.55 10.88 8.02
C ASN A 422 -2.95 10.07 9.19
N ASN A 423 -1.90 9.30 8.88
CA ASN A 423 -1.11 8.52 9.82
C ASN A 423 0.29 8.31 9.24
N THR A 424 1.31 8.66 10.01
CA THR A 424 2.72 8.60 9.59
C THR A 424 3.29 7.18 9.51
N GLN A 425 2.53 6.16 9.90
CA GLN A 425 2.94 4.75 9.87
C GLN A 425 2.09 3.90 8.92
N ILE A 426 1.06 4.48 8.30
CA ILE A 426 0.18 3.75 7.38
C ILE A 426 0.30 4.32 5.96
N SER A 427 0.57 3.42 5.02
CA SER A 427 0.43 3.68 3.59
C SER A 427 -0.85 3.05 3.07
N GLY A 428 -1.46 3.67 2.07
CA GLY A 428 -2.65 3.14 1.41
C GLY A 428 -2.50 3.32 -0.10
N TYR A 429 -2.92 2.34 -0.89
CA TYR A 429 -2.93 2.41 -2.35
C TYR A 429 -4.26 1.87 -2.87
N ALA A 430 -4.83 2.51 -3.88
CA ALA A 430 -6.04 2.04 -4.57
C ALA A 430 -5.70 1.67 -6.01
N PHE A 431 -6.19 0.52 -6.46
CA PHE A 431 -5.92 -0.07 -7.77
C PHE A 431 -7.20 -0.16 -8.58
N PHE A 432 -7.10 0.25 -9.84
CA PHE A 432 -8.22 0.41 -10.75
C PHE A 432 -7.97 -0.38 -12.03
N GLU A 433 -9.00 -1.07 -12.51
CA GLU A 433 -9.03 -1.63 -13.86
C GLU A 433 -10.02 -0.80 -14.68
N GLY A 434 -9.54 -0.21 -15.77
CA GLY A 434 -10.25 0.86 -16.48
C GLY A 434 -10.51 2.05 -15.56
N ASN A 435 -11.78 2.30 -15.21
CA ASN A 435 -12.19 3.39 -14.32
C ASN A 435 -12.95 2.88 -13.07
N THR A 436 -12.69 1.64 -12.66
CA THR A 436 -13.38 0.97 -11.55
C THR A 436 -12.36 0.55 -10.49
N LEU A 437 -12.63 0.88 -9.23
CA LEU A 437 -11.85 0.39 -8.09
C LEU A 437 -11.97 -1.14 -7.98
N MET A 438 -10.83 -1.83 -8.00
CA MET A 438 -10.77 -3.29 -7.89
C MET A 438 -10.18 -3.74 -6.56
N ARG A 439 -9.13 -3.07 -6.09
CA ARG A 439 -8.36 -3.48 -4.91
C ARG A 439 -7.86 -2.25 -4.14
N ALA A 440 -7.62 -2.43 -2.85
CA ALA A 440 -6.89 -1.46 -2.03
C ALA A 440 -5.88 -2.20 -1.13
N VAL A 441 -4.68 -1.65 -1.00
CA VAL A 441 -3.61 -2.20 -0.17
C VAL A 441 -3.31 -1.21 0.95
N PHE A 442 -3.30 -1.68 2.19
CA PHE A 442 -2.92 -0.90 3.36
C PHE A 442 -1.73 -1.54 4.04
N ILE A 443 -0.67 -0.75 4.27
CA ILE A 443 0.60 -1.22 4.82
C ILE A 443 0.81 -0.53 6.15
N ASN A 444 0.90 -1.31 7.23
CA ASN A 444 1.27 -0.79 8.55
C ASN A 444 2.77 -0.97 8.74
N LEU A 445 3.49 0.15 8.65
CA LEU A 445 4.94 0.23 8.72
C LEU A 445 5.47 0.34 10.16
N ASN A 446 4.58 0.28 11.16
CA ASN A 446 4.99 0.24 12.55
C ASN A 446 5.65 -1.11 12.88
N ALA A 447 6.96 -1.12 12.99
CA ALA A 447 7.72 -2.33 13.27
C ALA A 447 7.45 -2.85 14.68
N TYR A 448 6.92 -4.07 14.74
CA TYR A 448 6.71 -4.81 15.98
C TYR A 448 7.74 -5.94 16.08
N THR A 449 8.74 -5.79 16.94
CA THR A 449 9.84 -6.76 17.10
C THR A 449 9.72 -7.61 18.37
N SER A 450 8.95 -7.16 19.36
CA SER A 450 8.66 -7.89 20.61
C SER A 450 7.50 -7.23 21.38
N GLY A 451 6.92 -7.94 22.36
CA GLY A 451 5.94 -7.37 23.31
C GLY A 451 4.47 -7.52 22.91
N THR A 452 3.70 -6.43 22.94
CA THR A 452 2.29 -6.43 22.48
C THR A 452 2.18 -5.69 21.16
N ARG A 453 1.62 -6.35 20.15
CA ARG A 453 1.43 -5.76 18.82
C ARG A 453 0.35 -4.68 18.89
N ARG A 454 0.69 -3.45 18.50
CA ARG A 454 -0.29 -2.36 18.34
C ARG A 454 -1.14 -2.60 17.10
N SER A 455 -2.43 -2.31 17.19
CA SER A 455 -3.37 -2.30 16.06
C SER A 455 -3.73 -0.86 15.70
N VAL A 456 -4.04 -0.65 14.42
CA VAL A 456 -4.60 0.62 13.92
C VAL A 456 -5.94 0.28 13.29
N HIS A 457 -7.00 0.96 13.72
CA HIS A 457 -8.31 0.83 13.11
C HIS A 457 -8.43 1.81 11.95
N LEU A 458 -8.69 1.30 10.75
CA LEU A 458 -8.94 2.13 9.56
C LEU A 458 -10.45 2.19 9.31
N THR A 459 -10.99 3.40 9.19
CA THR A 459 -12.37 3.63 8.74
C THR A 459 -12.33 3.95 7.26
N LEU A 460 -12.80 3.04 6.42
CA LEU A 460 -12.75 3.20 4.96
C LEU A 460 -14.01 3.89 4.46
N ASN A 461 -13.84 5.04 3.81
CA ASN A 461 -14.91 5.76 3.14
C ASN A 461 -14.76 5.61 1.63
N LEU A 462 -15.66 4.88 0.98
CA LEU A 462 -15.68 4.83 -0.48
C LEU A 462 -16.29 6.13 -1.02
N ALA A 463 -15.65 6.79 -1.98
CA ALA A 463 -16.12 8.07 -2.52
C ALA A 463 -16.40 7.98 -4.03
N GLY A 464 -17.38 8.73 -4.51
CA GLY A 464 -17.83 8.76 -5.90
C GLY A 464 -19.23 8.20 -6.11
N SER A 465 -19.75 8.38 -7.33
CA SER A 465 -21.13 8.05 -7.74
C SER A 465 -21.28 6.64 -8.34
N ARG A 466 -20.19 5.87 -8.47
CA ARG A 466 -20.28 4.47 -8.92
C ARG A 466 -20.98 3.62 -7.86
N LYS A 467 -21.66 2.56 -8.32
CA LYS A 467 -22.25 1.55 -7.44
C LYS A 467 -21.19 1.03 -6.47
N ARG A 468 -21.45 1.18 -5.17
CA ARG A 468 -20.58 0.71 -4.09
C ARG A 468 -20.60 -0.82 -4.05
N PRO A 469 -19.47 -1.47 -3.75
CA PRO A 469 -19.47 -2.90 -3.44
C PRO A 469 -20.33 -3.16 -2.19
N THR A 470 -20.94 -4.34 -2.12
CA THR A 470 -21.77 -4.78 -0.98
C THR A 470 -20.93 -5.48 0.09
N PHE A 471 -19.82 -6.10 -0.31
CA PHE A 471 -18.85 -6.74 0.57
C PHE A 471 -17.42 -6.44 0.09
N ASN A 472 -16.48 -6.48 1.03
CA ASN A 472 -15.06 -6.52 0.76
C ASN A 472 -14.50 -7.88 1.15
N ILE A 473 -13.55 -8.39 0.38
CA ILE A 473 -12.76 -9.57 0.73
C ILE A 473 -11.41 -9.05 1.25
N ILE A 474 -11.07 -9.38 2.49
CA ILE A 474 -9.82 -8.97 3.12
C ILE A 474 -8.86 -10.16 3.14
N LYS A 475 -7.71 -9.99 2.52
CA LYS A 475 -6.54 -10.88 2.61
C LYS A 475 -5.46 -10.19 3.45
N ARG A 476 -4.74 -10.93 4.30
CA ARG A 476 -3.77 -10.36 5.24
C ARG A 476 -2.39 -10.98 5.07
N LEU A 477 -1.36 -10.14 5.13
CA LEU A 477 0.01 -10.57 5.35
C LEU A 477 0.17 -10.86 6.85
N SER A 478 0.45 -12.11 7.19
CA SER A 478 0.81 -12.51 8.53
C SER A 478 2.33 -12.62 8.61
N ILE A 479 2.90 -11.94 9.59
CA ILE A 479 4.32 -12.01 9.95
C ILE A 479 4.41 -12.28 11.46
N PRO A 480 5.33 -13.15 11.95
CA PRO A 480 5.48 -13.39 13.37
C PRO A 480 5.89 -12.11 14.13
N THR A 481 6.96 -11.48 13.65
CA THR A 481 7.47 -10.17 14.08
C THR A 481 8.12 -9.48 12.88
N ALA A 482 8.37 -8.17 12.96
CA ALA A 482 9.06 -7.43 11.92
C ALA A 482 10.50 -7.94 11.69
N ASN A 483 11.19 -8.42 12.73
CA ASN A 483 12.54 -8.99 12.60
C ASN A 483 12.57 -10.49 12.31
N ALA A 484 11.42 -11.14 12.09
CA ALA A 484 11.37 -12.56 11.71
C ALA A 484 11.98 -12.77 10.33
N THR A 485 12.74 -13.84 10.15
CA THR A 485 13.38 -14.20 8.87
C THR A 485 12.59 -15.25 8.08
N MET A 486 11.51 -15.78 8.66
CA MET A 486 10.65 -16.82 8.08
C MET A 486 9.27 -16.84 8.75
N GLY A 487 8.39 -17.74 8.33
CA GLY A 487 7.04 -17.88 8.86
C GLY A 487 6.07 -16.81 8.33
N VAL A 488 6.39 -16.20 7.19
CA VAL A 488 5.55 -15.19 6.56
C VAL A 488 4.46 -15.89 5.74
N THR A 489 3.23 -15.39 5.77
CA THR A 489 2.15 -15.92 4.93
C THR A 489 1.27 -14.81 4.36
N TRP A 490 0.80 -14.98 3.13
CA TRP A 490 -0.12 -14.05 2.47
C TRP A 490 -1.48 -14.70 2.29
N GLY A 491 -2.47 -14.27 3.08
CA GLY A 491 -3.79 -14.89 3.10
C GLY A 491 -3.73 -16.38 3.46
N GLY A 492 -2.94 -16.74 4.46
CA GLY A 492 -2.78 -18.15 4.89
C GLY A 492 -1.92 -19.02 3.97
N GLN A 493 -1.43 -18.50 2.83
CA GLN A 493 -0.56 -19.22 1.93
C GLN A 493 0.92 -18.88 2.16
N THR A 494 1.79 -19.88 2.01
CA THR A 494 3.25 -19.75 2.13
C THR A 494 3.92 -20.04 0.79
N TYR A 495 5.06 -19.38 0.57
CA TYR A 495 6.00 -19.65 -0.53
C TYR A 495 7.34 -20.18 0.02
N GLU A 496 7.45 -20.41 1.32
CA GLU A 496 8.60 -21.02 2.00
C GLU A 496 8.56 -22.55 1.80
N THR A 497 8.56 -22.98 0.54
CA THR A 497 8.46 -24.38 0.11
C THR A 497 9.75 -24.83 -0.57
N GLN A 498 10.00 -26.14 -0.58
CA GLN A 498 11.23 -26.69 -1.17
C GLN A 498 11.34 -26.47 -2.69
N ASP A 499 10.19 -26.32 -3.38
CA ASP A 499 10.13 -26.09 -4.83
C ASP A 499 9.83 -24.63 -5.18
N GLY A 500 9.66 -23.75 -4.19
CA GLY A 500 9.35 -22.34 -4.36
C GLY A 500 7.93 -22.06 -4.85
N LYS A 501 7.03 -23.06 -4.90
CA LYS A 501 5.62 -22.86 -5.26
C LYS A 501 4.78 -22.48 -4.05
N VAL A 502 3.64 -21.84 -4.31
CA VAL A 502 2.65 -21.55 -3.27
C VAL A 502 2.09 -22.83 -2.65
N ALA A 503 1.95 -22.85 -1.32
CA ALA A 503 1.28 -23.91 -0.58
C ALA A 503 0.32 -23.36 0.48
N GLY A 504 -0.60 -24.20 0.94
CA GLY A 504 -1.66 -23.82 1.88
C GLY A 504 -2.92 -23.32 1.19
N SER A 505 -4.01 -23.23 1.96
CA SER A 505 -5.31 -22.77 1.47
C SER A 505 -5.46 -21.25 1.62
N PRO A 506 -6.01 -20.55 0.62
CA PRO A 506 -6.35 -19.14 0.75
C PRO A 506 -7.31 -18.91 1.93
N SER A 507 -6.93 -18.00 2.81
CA SER A 507 -7.71 -17.51 3.93
C SER A 507 -8.04 -16.04 3.70
N THR A 508 -9.33 -15.76 3.62
CA THR A 508 -9.86 -14.40 3.44
C THR A 508 -11.01 -14.16 4.40
N GLN A 509 -11.23 -12.89 4.74
CA GLN A 509 -12.34 -12.46 5.57
C GLN A 509 -13.30 -11.65 4.71
N MET A 510 -14.53 -12.12 4.57
CA MET A 510 -15.61 -11.32 3.98
C MET A 510 -16.12 -10.33 5.02
N VAL A 511 -16.10 -9.05 4.68
CA VAL A 511 -16.59 -7.96 5.53
C VAL A 511 -17.70 -7.23 4.79
N PRO A 512 -18.94 -7.26 5.28
CA PRO A 512 -20.02 -6.44 4.74
C PRO A 512 -19.63 -4.96 4.79
N ILE A 513 -19.88 -4.22 3.72
CA ILE A 513 -19.73 -2.76 3.77
C ILE A 513 -20.95 -2.24 4.52
N ASN A 514 -20.74 -1.71 5.72
CA ASN A 514 -21.82 -1.18 6.55
C ASN A 514 -22.44 0.05 5.88
N THR A 515 -23.59 -0.16 5.22
CA THR A 515 -24.46 0.88 4.65
C THR A 515 -25.29 1.60 5.72
N ASN A 516 -25.36 1.06 6.94
CA ASN A 516 -26.27 1.51 8.00
C ASN A 516 -25.67 2.59 8.90
N GLY A 517 -24.37 2.89 8.80
CA GLY A 517 -23.73 3.94 9.60
C GLY A 517 -23.36 3.51 11.02
N PRO A 518 -23.30 4.44 11.99
CA PRO A 518 -23.07 4.12 13.41
C PRO A 518 -24.00 3.02 13.91
N SER A 519 -23.56 2.22 14.89
CA SER A 519 -24.34 1.10 15.42
C SER A 519 -25.66 1.51 16.07
N ASP A 520 -25.78 2.78 16.47
CA ASP A 520 -26.99 3.40 17.01
C ASP A 520 -27.83 4.12 15.93
N ASN A 521 -27.53 3.96 14.64
CA ASN A 521 -28.38 4.45 13.57
C ASN A 521 -29.67 3.61 13.48
N VAL A 522 -30.83 4.29 13.46
CA VAL A 522 -32.14 3.61 13.50
C VAL A 522 -32.84 3.55 12.13
N PHE A 523 -32.13 3.78 11.02
CA PHE A 523 -32.70 3.75 9.65
C PHE A 523 -33.52 2.47 9.37
N VAL A 524 -32.98 1.31 9.73
CA VAL A 524 -33.66 0.01 9.53
C VAL A 524 -34.90 -0.18 10.40
N HIS A 525 -35.11 0.71 11.37
CA HIS A 525 -36.24 0.71 12.30
C HIS A 525 -37.23 1.84 12.03
N ILE A 526 -37.05 2.62 10.96
CA ILE A 526 -38.04 3.60 10.50
C ILE A 526 -39.03 2.88 9.59
N ASP A 527 -40.32 3.06 9.85
CA ASP A 527 -41.39 2.57 8.98
C ASP A 527 -41.57 3.53 7.80
N ARG A 528 -40.69 3.36 6.82
CA ARG A 528 -40.52 4.29 5.68
C ARG A 528 -41.78 4.40 4.83
N ASP A 529 -42.53 3.32 4.68
CA ASP A 529 -43.74 3.31 3.84
C ASP A 529 -44.86 4.17 4.44
N ASN A 530 -44.81 4.45 5.75
CA ASN A 530 -45.77 5.27 6.48
C ASN A 530 -45.22 6.66 6.87
N VAL A 531 -44.12 7.11 6.25
CA VAL A 531 -43.61 8.48 6.45
C VAL A 531 -44.48 9.46 5.67
N ILE A 532 -45.04 10.45 6.37
CA ILE A 532 -45.95 11.45 5.78
C ILE A 532 -45.27 12.81 5.79
N ALA A 533 -45.24 13.48 4.63
CA ALA A 533 -44.85 14.87 4.51
C ALA A 533 -46.08 15.73 4.16
N LEU A 534 -46.31 16.82 4.89
CA LEU A 534 -47.38 17.79 4.64
C LEU A 534 -46.78 19.08 4.07
N ASN A 535 -47.49 19.70 3.12
CA ASN A 535 -47.02 20.82 2.32
C ASN A 535 -45.70 20.52 1.58
N SER A 536 -45.67 19.40 0.83
CA SER A 536 -44.44 18.85 0.22
C SER A 536 -44.66 18.43 -1.22
N ILE A 537 -43.75 18.83 -2.10
CA ILE A 537 -43.51 18.24 -3.43
C ILE A 537 -42.56 17.05 -3.21
N GLY A 538 -43.07 15.83 -3.39
CA GLY A 538 -42.36 14.57 -3.13
C GLY A 538 -42.84 13.85 -1.87
N GLU A 539 -42.56 12.55 -1.77
CA GLU A 539 -42.97 11.73 -0.63
C GLU A 539 -41.94 11.81 0.51
N GLY A 540 -42.40 11.89 1.77
CA GLY A 540 -41.49 12.04 2.91
C GLY A 540 -40.47 10.91 3.08
N LYS A 541 -40.74 9.72 2.52
CA LYS A 541 -39.79 8.60 2.52
C LYS A 541 -38.53 8.86 1.68
N GLU A 542 -38.59 9.75 0.70
CA GLU A 542 -37.48 10.10 -0.20
C GLU A 542 -36.30 10.75 0.55
N VAL A 543 -36.57 11.43 1.67
CA VAL A 543 -35.53 12.01 2.52
C VAL A 543 -35.08 11.07 3.65
N ILE A 544 -35.70 9.90 3.81
CA ILE A 544 -35.25 8.85 4.73
C ILE A 544 -34.36 7.87 3.98
N LYS A 545 -33.07 8.18 3.92
CA LYS A 545 -32.06 7.42 3.15
C LYS A 545 -31.18 6.56 4.06
N PRO A 546 -30.56 5.48 3.54
CA PRO A 546 -29.53 4.77 4.29
C PRO A 546 -28.33 5.70 4.54
N TRP A 547 -27.53 5.40 5.56
CA TRP A 547 -26.44 6.27 5.99
C TRP A 547 -25.42 6.59 4.88
N ASN A 548 -25.20 5.66 3.94
CA ASN A 548 -24.30 5.85 2.80
C ASN A 548 -24.81 6.86 1.75
N GLU A 549 -26.11 7.17 1.74
CA GLU A 549 -26.76 8.09 0.78
C GLU A 549 -27.11 9.44 1.41
N ARG A 550 -26.75 9.68 2.68
CA ARG A 550 -27.05 10.94 3.40
C ARG A 550 -26.46 12.22 2.77
N LEU A 551 -25.51 12.08 1.85
CA LEU A 551 -24.89 13.19 1.11
C LEU A 551 -25.44 13.33 -0.32
N ASP A 552 -26.36 12.46 -0.72
CA ASP A 552 -26.98 12.53 -2.04
C ASP A 552 -28.00 13.69 -2.10
N GLU A 553 -27.80 14.59 -3.06
CA GLU A 553 -28.65 15.76 -3.33
C GLU A 553 -29.56 15.54 -4.55
N GLN A 554 -29.57 14.35 -5.18
CA GLN A 554 -30.43 14.06 -6.35
C GLN A 554 -31.90 13.87 -5.95
N GLU A 555 -32.15 13.19 -4.84
CA GLU A 555 -33.50 13.02 -4.26
C GLU A 555 -33.70 14.02 -3.11
N PHE A 556 -34.83 14.70 -3.08
CA PHE A 556 -35.17 15.69 -2.06
C PHE A 556 -36.68 15.91 -2.01
N ILE A 557 -37.15 16.48 -0.90
CA ILE A 557 -38.48 17.09 -0.86
C ILE A 557 -38.35 18.60 -0.70
N GLU A 558 -39.31 19.32 -1.24
CA GLU A 558 -39.42 20.77 -1.18
C GLU A 558 -40.83 21.16 -0.78
N SER A 559 -41.00 22.24 -0.03
CA SER A 559 -42.34 22.69 0.35
C SER A 559 -43.12 23.25 -0.85
N ASP A 560 -44.45 23.05 -0.86
CA ASP A 560 -45.30 23.29 -2.04
C ASP A 560 -45.92 24.71 -2.09
N ALA A 561 -46.67 25.09 -1.05
CA ALA A 561 -47.43 26.34 -1.04
C ALA A 561 -46.70 27.52 -0.38
N ASP A 562 -46.00 27.25 0.71
CA ASP A 562 -45.20 28.21 1.48
C ASP A 562 -43.94 27.51 2.01
N ASP A 563 -43.14 28.18 2.84
CA ASP A 563 -41.88 27.66 3.36
C ASP A 563 -42.02 26.79 4.62
N GLN A 564 -43.26 26.44 5.02
CA GLN A 564 -43.52 25.55 6.14
C GLN A 564 -43.54 24.09 5.71
N LEU A 565 -43.05 23.18 6.54
CA LEU A 565 -43.04 21.75 6.23
C LEU A 565 -43.25 20.93 7.50
N ILE A 566 -44.11 19.91 7.44
CA ILE A 566 -44.25 18.90 8.50
C ILE A 566 -43.86 17.53 7.95
N ILE A 567 -43.03 16.78 8.68
CA ILE A 567 -42.67 15.40 8.33
C ILE A 567 -42.91 14.50 9.54
N ARG A 568 -43.80 13.53 9.41
CA ARG A 568 -44.17 12.54 10.44
C ARG A 568 -43.45 11.23 10.13
N ILE A 569 -42.67 10.76 11.09
CA ILE A 569 -41.72 9.66 10.90
C ILE A 569 -41.99 8.57 11.94
N PRO A 570 -42.75 7.52 11.59
CA PRO A 570 -43.00 6.39 12.48
C PRO A 570 -41.79 5.44 12.56
N PHE A 571 -41.64 4.78 13.71
CA PHE A 571 -40.69 3.71 13.94
C PHE A 571 -41.42 2.36 14.09
N THR A 572 -40.74 1.28 13.75
CA THR A 572 -41.27 -0.10 13.88
C THR A 572 -41.30 -0.63 15.31
N GLY A 573 -40.92 0.20 16.30
CA GLY A 573 -40.88 -0.15 17.72
C GLY A 573 -40.67 1.09 18.59
N SER A 574 -40.16 0.91 19.81
CA SER A 574 -39.87 2.02 20.72
C SER A 574 -38.41 2.45 20.56
N VAL A 575 -38.15 3.75 20.40
CA VAL A 575 -36.79 4.27 20.25
C VAL A 575 -36.47 5.26 21.36
N LYS A 576 -35.35 5.05 22.04
CA LYS A 576 -34.71 6.05 22.87
C LYS A 576 -33.81 6.93 21.99
N LEU A 577 -34.31 8.06 21.52
CA LEU A 577 -33.59 8.92 20.58
C LEU A 577 -32.50 9.75 21.27
N ARG A 578 -31.38 9.91 20.56
CA ARG A 578 -30.20 10.64 21.00
C ARG A 578 -29.80 11.76 20.05
N CYS A 579 -30.05 11.62 18.75
CA CYS A 579 -29.64 12.61 17.76
C CYS A 579 -30.60 12.65 16.57
N LEU A 580 -30.88 13.86 16.08
CA LEU A 580 -31.43 14.12 14.74
C LEU A 580 -30.28 14.48 13.80
N LEU A 581 -30.28 13.89 12.61
CA LEU A 581 -29.35 14.19 11.52
C LEU A 581 -30.16 14.84 10.39
N LEU A 582 -29.75 16.02 9.94
CA LEU A 582 -30.52 16.78 8.97
C LEU A 582 -29.60 17.40 7.91
N LYS A 583 -29.91 17.17 6.64
CA LYS A 583 -29.32 17.90 5.50
C LYS A 583 -30.42 18.61 4.75
N SER A 584 -30.25 19.91 4.55
CA SER A 584 -31.27 20.82 3.98
C SER A 584 -30.60 21.94 3.19
N GLY A 585 -31.41 22.80 2.55
CA GLY A 585 -30.94 23.92 1.72
C GLY A 585 -31.00 23.60 0.22
N PRO A 586 -30.20 24.25 -0.65
CA PRO A 586 -29.05 25.11 -0.33
C PRO A 586 -29.44 26.57 -0.03
N GLY A 587 -28.54 27.30 0.64
CA GLY A 587 -28.66 28.74 0.86
C GLY A 587 -29.93 29.09 1.64
N ASP A 588 -30.70 30.03 1.11
CA ASP A 588 -31.88 30.58 1.76
C ASP A 588 -33.05 29.59 1.83
N GLN A 589 -33.03 28.48 1.06
CA GLN A 589 -33.98 27.36 1.18
C GLN A 589 -33.72 26.47 2.43
N THR A 590 -32.69 26.78 3.21
CA THR A 590 -32.42 26.08 4.48
C THR A 590 -33.50 26.49 5.48
N PRO A 591 -34.14 25.57 6.22
CA PRO A 591 -35.06 25.95 7.28
C PRO A 591 -34.33 26.80 8.33
N ALA A 592 -35.02 27.77 8.94
CA ALA A 592 -34.46 28.56 10.03
C ALA A 592 -34.39 27.74 11.33
N GLN A 593 -35.40 26.88 11.55
CA GLN A 593 -35.55 26.10 12.77
C GLN A 593 -36.17 24.72 12.47
N VAL A 594 -35.95 23.77 13.37
CA VAL A 594 -36.69 22.51 13.41
C VAL A 594 -37.24 22.28 14.83
N ALA A 595 -38.54 21.99 14.92
CA ALA A 595 -39.23 21.62 16.15
C ALA A 595 -39.61 20.13 16.12
N LEU A 596 -39.32 19.41 17.21
CA LEU A 596 -39.55 17.98 17.33
C LEU A 596 -40.67 17.67 18.32
N PHE A 597 -41.67 16.93 17.86
CA PHE A 597 -42.75 16.38 18.67
C PHE A 597 -42.65 14.85 18.68
N THR A 598 -42.91 14.23 19.84
CA THR A 598 -42.85 12.78 20.01
C THR A 598 -44.25 12.19 20.04
N ASN A 599 -44.50 11.10 19.31
CA ASN A 599 -45.77 10.36 19.34
C ASN A 599 -46.99 11.24 19.01
N ALA A 600 -46.82 12.17 18.06
CA ALA A 600 -47.82 13.16 17.63
C ALA A 600 -48.17 12.92 16.15
N ASP A 601 -48.81 11.78 15.89
CA ASP A 601 -49.08 11.25 14.55
C ASP A 601 -50.12 12.04 13.77
N ASP A 602 -50.87 12.91 14.44
CA ASP A 602 -51.98 13.73 13.92
C ASP A 602 -51.64 15.23 13.85
N LEU A 603 -50.45 15.65 14.31
CA LEU A 603 -50.06 17.06 14.43
C LEU A 603 -50.05 17.81 13.09
N ASP A 604 -50.93 18.80 12.97
CA ASP A 604 -51.05 19.71 11.82
C ASP A 604 -50.32 21.05 12.06
N PHE A 605 -50.41 21.97 11.09
CA PHE A 605 -49.74 23.28 11.17
C PHE A 605 -50.30 24.19 12.28
N SER A 606 -51.59 24.11 12.59
CA SER A 606 -52.20 24.90 13.67
C SER A 606 -51.70 24.42 15.02
N ASP A 607 -51.72 23.09 15.22
CA ASP A 607 -51.19 22.41 16.38
C ASP A 607 -49.70 22.66 16.58
N ALA A 608 -48.91 22.67 15.51
CA ALA A 608 -47.45 22.84 15.56
C ALA A 608 -47.02 24.21 16.11
N VAL A 609 -47.86 25.23 15.94
CA VAL A 609 -47.63 26.58 16.45
C VAL A 609 -48.03 26.71 17.92
N GLU A 610 -49.11 26.03 18.34
CA GLU A 610 -49.65 26.13 19.70
C GLU A 610 -48.99 25.17 20.70
N LYS A 611 -48.68 23.93 20.28
CA LYS A 611 -48.15 22.89 21.17
C LYS A 611 -46.67 23.13 21.48
N VAL A 612 -46.29 22.82 22.72
CA VAL A 612 -44.87 22.88 23.15
C VAL A 612 -44.13 21.65 22.63
N PRO A 613 -43.12 21.78 21.76
CA PRO A 613 -42.36 20.63 21.29
C PRO A 613 -41.44 20.09 22.38
N ALA A 614 -41.07 18.82 22.23
CA ALA A 614 -40.09 18.17 23.09
C ALA A 614 -38.74 18.92 23.02
N GLN A 615 -38.30 19.30 21.83
CA GLN A 615 -37.08 20.08 21.62
C GLN A 615 -37.15 20.89 20.32
N LYS A 616 -36.46 22.04 20.27
CA LYS A 616 -36.27 22.86 19.06
C LYS A 616 -34.78 23.13 18.84
N PHE A 617 -34.38 23.34 17.58
CA PHE A 617 -33.03 23.75 17.22
C PHE A 617 -33.05 24.74 16.07
N ASP A 618 -32.18 25.75 16.12
CA ASP A 618 -31.88 26.57 14.97
C ASP A 618 -31.00 25.77 14.00
N VAL A 619 -31.31 25.85 12.71
CA VAL A 619 -30.64 25.06 11.68
C VAL A 619 -29.58 25.94 11.01
N ALA A 620 -28.32 25.50 11.03
CA ALA A 620 -27.24 26.27 10.42
C ALA A 620 -27.20 26.08 8.89
N THR A 621 -26.94 27.16 8.16
CA THR A 621 -26.69 27.09 6.71
C THR A 621 -25.37 26.38 6.44
N GLY A 622 -25.40 25.34 5.62
CA GLY A 622 -24.22 24.55 5.27
C GLY A 622 -24.54 23.43 4.28
N ARG A 623 -23.49 22.82 3.70
CA ARG A 623 -23.64 21.67 2.80
C ARG A 623 -23.44 20.32 3.48
N GLU A 624 -23.03 20.31 4.74
CA GLU A 624 -22.85 19.09 5.53
C GLU A 624 -24.15 18.63 6.19
N VAL A 625 -24.18 17.40 6.68
CA VAL A 625 -25.28 16.90 7.53
C VAL A 625 -25.13 17.50 8.93
N GLY A 626 -26.11 18.28 9.37
CA GLY A 626 -26.16 18.81 10.73
C GLY A 626 -26.53 17.73 11.75
N GLU A 627 -25.82 17.71 12.89
CA GLU A 627 -26.10 16.82 14.01
C GLU A 627 -26.71 17.58 15.19
N TYR A 628 -27.93 17.22 15.56
CA TYR A 628 -28.72 17.89 16.58
C TYR A 628 -28.95 16.96 17.77
N ALA A 629 -28.19 17.18 18.85
CA ALA A 629 -28.22 16.33 20.03
C ALA A 629 -29.54 16.44 20.81
N LEU A 630 -30.28 15.35 20.86
CA LEU A 630 -31.55 15.23 21.59
C LEU A 630 -31.27 14.87 23.06
N LYS A 631 -32.05 15.44 23.98
CA LYS A 631 -31.96 15.10 25.41
C LYS A 631 -32.67 13.75 25.65
N PRO A 632 -31.99 12.63 25.91
CA PRO A 632 -32.66 11.31 25.93
C PRO A 632 -33.78 11.18 26.96
N ALA A 633 -33.76 11.99 28.03
CA ALA A 633 -34.85 12.09 29.01
C ALA A 633 -36.18 12.59 28.42
N LYS A 634 -36.14 13.35 27.33
CA LYS A 634 -37.31 13.82 26.59
C LYS A 634 -37.75 12.88 25.47
N PHE A 635 -36.89 11.92 25.10
CA PHE A 635 -37.14 10.97 24.02
C PHE A 635 -36.87 9.51 24.45
N PRO A 636 -37.43 9.01 25.57
CA PRO A 636 -37.09 7.68 26.08
C PRO A 636 -37.81 6.52 25.36
N ASN A 637 -39.04 6.73 24.90
CA ASN A 637 -39.92 5.69 24.33
C ASN A 637 -40.71 6.23 23.13
N VAL A 638 -40.00 6.58 22.07
CA VAL A 638 -40.56 7.25 20.89
C VAL A 638 -40.96 6.22 19.84
N SER A 639 -42.23 6.16 19.47
CA SER A 639 -42.71 5.40 18.32
C SER A 639 -42.90 6.22 17.06
N SER A 640 -42.96 7.53 17.17
CA SER A 640 -42.90 8.41 16.02
C SER A 640 -42.33 9.77 16.40
N VAL A 641 -41.70 10.44 15.45
CA VAL A 641 -41.30 11.84 15.56
C VAL A 641 -41.96 12.63 14.47
N THR A 642 -42.55 13.76 14.85
CA THR A 642 -43.01 14.78 13.91
C THR A 642 -42.05 15.95 13.95
N LEU A 643 -41.45 16.25 12.79
CA LEU A 643 -40.58 17.39 12.57
C LEU A 643 -41.41 18.51 11.95
N PHE A 644 -41.36 19.70 12.54
CA PHE A 644 -41.96 20.91 11.99
C PHE A 644 -40.88 21.93 11.67
N PHE A 645 -40.87 22.40 10.42
CA PHE A 645 -40.02 23.45 9.91
C PHE A 645 -40.90 24.68 9.66
N PRO A 646 -40.76 25.77 10.45
CA PRO A 646 -41.74 26.87 10.46
C PRO A 646 -41.49 27.93 9.39
N ALA A 647 -40.27 28.01 8.85
CA ALA A 647 -39.86 28.98 7.84
C ALA A 647 -38.48 28.59 7.27
N SER A 648 -38.17 29.07 6.07
CA SER A 648 -36.84 29.05 5.46
C SER A 648 -35.97 30.21 6.00
N GLN A 649 -34.73 30.33 5.53
CA GLN A 649 -33.81 31.42 5.83
C GLN A 649 -33.83 32.51 4.74
N GLY A 650 -35.00 32.75 4.13
CA GLY A 650 -35.23 33.86 3.21
C GLY A 650 -35.73 33.48 1.82
N ALA A 651 -35.92 32.20 1.54
CA ALA A 651 -36.55 31.71 0.31
C ALA A 651 -38.07 31.52 0.47
N GLU A 652 -38.79 31.35 -0.64
CA GLU A 652 -40.23 31.05 -0.64
C GLU A 652 -40.54 29.58 -0.27
N THR A 653 -39.53 28.71 -0.29
CA THR A 653 -39.67 27.26 -0.07
C THR A 653 -38.56 26.73 0.84
N THR A 654 -38.87 25.69 1.62
CA THR A 654 -37.89 24.92 2.39
C THR A 654 -37.55 23.61 1.68
N ARG A 655 -36.26 23.26 1.57
CA ARG A 655 -35.81 22.01 0.92
C ARG A 655 -35.01 21.11 1.87
N ILE A 656 -35.34 19.82 1.87
CA ILE A 656 -34.73 18.78 2.70
C ILE A 656 -34.17 17.66 1.81
N TYR A 657 -32.91 17.26 2.06
CA TYR A 657 -32.21 16.20 1.33
C TYR A 657 -32.10 14.89 2.12
N TYR A 658 -32.01 14.98 3.45
CA TYR A 658 -31.81 13.83 4.30
C TYR A 658 -32.27 14.09 5.73
N ILE A 659 -33.00 13.12 6.28
CA ILE A 659 -33.33 13.02 7.70
C ILE A 659 -32.90 11.64 8.20
N GLY A 660 -32.15 11.62 9.30
CA GLY A 660 -31.75 10.40 9.99
C GLY A 660 -31.80 10.56 11.50
N PHE A 661 -31.77 9.44 12.22
CA PHE A 661 -31.80 9.43 13.67
C PHE A 661 -30.77 8.48 14.24
N LEU A 662 -30.22 8.84 15.40
CA LEU A 662 -29.40 7.95 16.23
C LEU A 662 -30.12 7.70 17.56
N GLY A 663 -30.14 6.46 18.03
CA GLY A 663 -30.85 6.05 19.25
C GLY A 663 -30.75 4.54 19.52
N GLN A 664 -31.45 4.10 20.56
CA GLN A 664 -31.56 2.68 20.91
C GLN A 664 -32.99 2.22 20.63
N TRP A 665 -33.15 1.24 19.74
CA TRP A 665 -34.45 0.63 19.45
C TRP A 665 -34.73 -0.56 20.38
N SER A 666 -35.99 -0.73 20.76
CA SER A 666 -36.51 -1.91 21.43
C SER A 666 -37.86 -2.32 20.84
N GLU A 667 -38.09 -3.63 20.82
CA GLU A 667 -39.34 -4.21 20.35
C GLU A 667 -40.52 -3.81 21.25
N ARG A 668 -41.65 -3.43 20.64
CA ARG A 668 -42.90 -3.18 21.37
C ARG A 668 -43.60 -4.52 21.61
N LYS A 669 -43.52 -5.05 22.84
CA LYS A 669 -44.39 -6.15 23.28
C LYS A 669 -45.79 -5.60 23.55
N GLN A 670 -46.76 -5.94 22.70
CA GLN A 670 -48.18 -5.79 23.03
C GLN A 670 -48.60 -6.97 23.93
N GLU A 671 -48.24 -6.92 25.20
CA GLU A 671 -48.88 -7.80 26.20
C GLU A 671 -49.98 -6.99 26.91
N PRO A 672 -51.25 -7.45 26.94
CA PRO A 672 -52.25 -6.82 27.77
C PRO A 672 -51.78 -6.94 29.23
N VAL A 673 -51.69 -5.81 29.92
CA VAL A 673 -51.37 -5.78 31.34
C VAL A 673 -52.53 -6.44 32.10
N ILE A 674 -52.39 -7.73 32.43
CA ILE A 674 -53.27 -8.41 33.38
C ILE A 674 -52.73 -8.08 34.77
N THR A 675 -53.24 -7.03 35.40
CA THR A 675 -52.93 -6.73 36.80
C THR A 675 -53.84 -7.57 37.70
N VAL A 676 -53.28 -8.58 38.37
CA VAL A 676 -53.92 -9.21 39.53
C VAL A 676 -53.55 -8.39 40.76
N TYR A 677 -54.54 -7.81 41.45
CA TYR A 677 -54.33 -7.22 42.77
C TYR A 677 -54.55 -8.30 43.83
N GLU A 678 -53.51 -8.63 44.61
CA GLU A 678 -53.64 -9.42 45.83
C GLU A 678 -53.33 -8.53 47.05
N SER A 679 -54.25 -8.52 48.03
CA SER A 679 -54.23 -7.58 49.15
C SER A 679 -53.29 -7.95 50.30
N ARG A 680 -52.43 -8.98 50.16
CA ARG A 680 -51.36 -9.31 51.13
C ARG A 680 -50.20 -10.05 50.45
N ALA A 681 -48.96 -9.67 50.79
CA ALA A 681 -47.76 -10.35 50.33
C ALA A 681 -47.68 -11.78 50.92
N ASN A 682 -47.53 -12.78 50.05
CA ASN A 682 -47.28 -14.16 50.44
C ASN A 682 -45.76 -14.41 50.48
N LEU A 683 -45.22 -14.68 51.67
CA LEU A 683 -43.77 -14.91 51.86
C LEU A 683 -43.23 -16.14 51.10
N ALA A 684 -44.11 -17.01 50.58
CA ALA A 684 -43.72 -18.17 49.78
C ALA A 684 -43.20 -17.80 48.38
N ASP A 685 -43.52 -16.61 47.87
CA ASP A 685 -43.21 -16.19 46.49
C ASP A 685 -41.90 -15.38 46.38
N HIS A 686 -41.13 -15.30 47.47
CA HIS A 686 -39.85 -14.61 47.52
C HIS A 686 -38.71 -15.59 47.78
N GLU A 687 -37.77 -15.70 46.85
CA GLU A 687 -36.53 -16.46 47.06
C GLU A 687 -35.74 -15.86 48.23
N LYS A 688 -35.33 -16.72 49.19
CA LYS A 688 -34.49 -16.31 50.32
C LYS A 688 -33.14 -15.81 49.80
N ILE A 689 -32.74 -14.61 50.24
CA ILE A 689 -31.44 -14.02 49.91
C ILE A 689 -30.33 -14.92 50.45
N GLN A 690 -29.42 -15.35 49.57
CA GLN A 690 -28.27 -16.18 49.92
C GLN A 690 -27.32 -15.40 50.85
N GLY A 691 -27.09 -15.89 52.08
CA GLY A 691 -26.10 -15.33 53.03
C GLY A 691 -26.63 -14.84 54.38
N THR A 692 -27.92 -14.95 54.68
CA THR A 692 -28.48 -14.56 55.99
C THR A 692 -28.80 -15.75 56.90
N GLU A 693 -27.85 -16.66 57.08
CA GLU A 693 -27.90 -17.65 58.17
C GLU A 693 -26.93 -17.24 59.28
N GLY A 694 -27.38 -16.34 60.14
CA GLY A 694 -26.66 -15.94 61.35
C GLY A 694 -27.64 -15.69 62.47
N ASN A 695 -27.57 -16.51 63.52
CA ASN A 695 -28.38 -16.40 64.73
C ASN A 695 -28.26 -15.00 65.35
N PHE A 696 -29.31 -14.20 65.26
CA PHE A 696 -29.47 -13.01 66.09
C PHE A 696 -30.00 -13.42 67.47
N SER A 697 -29.12 -13.40 68.45
CA SER A 697 -29.46 -13.39 69.88
C SER A 697 -30.04 -12.02 70.24
N MET A 698 -31.27 -11.99 70.75
CA MET A 698 -31.90 -10.80 71.31
C MET A 698 -31.47 -10.62 72.78
N PRO A 699 -31.05 -9.42 73.23
CA PRO A 699 -30.94 -9.15 74.66
C PRO A 699 -32.36 -8.94 75.24
N SER A 700 -32.59 -9.54 76.41
CA SER A 700 -33.80 -9.36 77.20
C SER A 700 -33.84 -7.98 77.88
N GLN A 701 -35.02 -7.35 77.78
CA GLN A 701 -35.54 -6.10 78.38
C GLN A 701 -35.15 -4.79 77.72
#